data_AF-W9YKY9-F1
#
_entry.id   AF-W9YKY9-F1
#
_cell.length_a   1.000
_cell.length_b   1.000
_cell.length_c   1.000
_cell.angle_alpha   90.00
_cell.angle_beta   90.00
_cell.angle_gamma   90.00
#
_symmetry.space_group_name_H-M   'P 1'
#
loop_
_entity.id
_entity.type
_entity.pdbx_description
1 polymer ?
#
loop_
_entity_poly.entity_id
_entity_poly.type
_entity_poly.pdbx_seq_one_letter_code
_entity_poly.pdbx_strand_id
1 'polypeptide(L)'
;MKLNQFCVHRVVEELSTALQTRNALLAQFLPSIDFDDFPGWSREKVLKLISNEQDDASTIPLDEGDNRTSSPGTTTVWGEIDELDHEWDESKREQEYASPVGDDVNGLAVQQGAGSYLGVSSIGAALRVLFVVWPPARQSYLQLRGTLLRSQLDPAQRQLQNYTRPETSKDRSGSFLPSAEQAAVDAYFEHFHAMIPMIDEVWFRSLFQTQFRTDDAWLALLNMVLALGSIAAGDDQTHVIYHSRTQQVIGYNTFSSGNLEVLQALILLGGQYLHYINSPNTAYLVMGTAFRMAIAMALHRDTVGGIQPQNHALENLPSSATNMGRLSRAEIRRRTWWSLVCTDTWAGILLGRPTVTRWDPVTMDIALPNDLLVHADHVSQGDRDWTGTSLRLSAEFAKISSRIEYRLSQFSRLNGREVIAFETQLQAWNKSRPPTFVLGTACPRSIRYSRVNMHYRFHIARLVMSRPHLLRLAENTASSEPLTFVAEDWRAVSICRDAASAIINEASRTHSQNRVSVWHSSWYLFQACMVPLLSIALGRRLPSDQAFDEDMVNSWKESLERAIRTFRAMAPYTRSTDRYMDVVESLYNGIVTNYELEQQATMSNGSAFNDLLVMAGADTGSLSPSNVRDFDLFPSWFDDNLAFGDEGMNWQWSFDQWLLDNLSSQQGG
;
A
#
# COMPACT_ATOMS: atom_id res chain seq x y z
N MET A 1 -0.44 -13.71 -32.87
CA MET A 1 0.50 -12.63 -33.28
C MET A 1 -0.16 -11.51 -34.09
N LYS A 2 -0.97 -11.78 -35.13
CA LYS A 2 -1.61 -10.73 -35.94
C LYS A 2 -2.61 -9.79 -35.21
N LEU A 3 -3.24 -10.25 -34.11
CA LEU A 3 -4.13 -9.39 -33.31
C LEU A 3 -3.38 -8.33 -32.48
N ASN A 4 -2.15 -8.61 -32.04
CA ASN A 4 -1.36 -7.62 -31.28
C ASN A 4 -0.82 -6.52 -32.18
N GLN A 5 -0.42 -6.84 -33.42
CA GLN A 5 -0.04 -5.83 -34.42
C GLN A 5 -1.21 -4.90 -34.77
N PHE A 6 -2.43 -5.44 -34.87
CA PHE A 6 -3.63 -4.64 -35.16
C PHE A 6 -3.98 -3.67 -34.03
N CYS A 7 -3.82 -4.09 -32.77
CA CYS A 7 -4.11 -3.26 -31.61
C CYS A 7 -3.08 -2.13 -31.46
N VAL A 8 -1.78 -2.42 -31.66
CA VAL A 8 -0.71 -1.42 -31.64
C VAL A 8 -0.90 -0.41 -32.78
N HIS A 9 -1.21 -0.87 -33.99
CA HIS A 9 -1.43 0.03 -35.14
C HIS A 9 -2.61 0.98 -34.91
N ARG A 10 -3.70 0.47 -34.31
CA ARG A 10 -4.86 1.28 -33.97
C ARG A 10 -4.58 2.31 -32.88
N VAL A 11 -3.83 1.94 -31.84
CA VAL A 11 -3.42 2.89 -30.78
C VAL A 11 -2.49 3.97 -31.34
N VAL A 12 -1.58 3.61 -32.24
CA VAL A 12 -0.69 4.56 -32.94
C VAL A 12 -1.49 5.51 -33.82
N GLU A 13 -2.51 5.02 -34.54
CA GLU A 13 -3.43 5.86 -35.32
C GLU A 13 -4.26 6.80 -34.43
N GLU A 14 -4.82 6.30 -33.32
CA GLU A 14 -5.59 7.11 -32.38
C GLU A 14 -4.71 8.21 -31.74
N LEU A 15 -3.46 7.89 -31.37
CA LEU A 15 -2.49 8.88 -30.87
C LEU A 15 -2.08 9.89 -31.95
N SER A 16 -1.80 9.42 -33.17
CA SER A 16 -1.42 10.30 -34.28
C SER A 16 -2.54 11.29 -34.61
N THR A 17 -3.79 10.80 -34.63
CA THR A 17 -4.98 11.63 -34.87
C THR A 17 -5.18 12.67 -33.76
N ALA A 18 -5.01 12.27 -32.49
CA ALA A 18 -5.11 13.19 -31.36
C ALA A 18 -4.01 14.27 -31.39
N LEU A 19 -2.79 13.89 -31.77
CA LEU A 19 -1.64 14.78 -31.87
C LEU A 19 -1.80 15.78 -33.02
N GLN A 20 -2.27 15.31 -34.19
CA GLN A 20 -2.63 16.17 -35.32
C GLN A 20 -3.75 17.15 -34.96
N THR A 21 -4.79 16.70 -34.24
CA THR A 21 -5.90 17.57 -33.80
C THR A 21 -5.41 18.66 -32.84
N ARG A 22 -4.52 18.31 -31.91
CA ARG A 22 -3.89 19.26 -30.98
C ARG A 22 -3.01 20.26 -31.71
N ASN A 23 -2.18 19.81 -32.65
CA ASN A 23 -1.30 20.67 -33.43
C ASN A 23 -2.11 21.60 -34.36
N ALA A 24 -3.21 21.13 -34.94
CA ALA A 24 -4.12 21.96 -35.73
C ALA A 24 -4.79 23.06 -34.87
N LEU A 25 -5.19 22.74 -33.64
CA LEU A 25 -5.70 23.75 -32.70
C LEU A 25 -4.62 24.77 -32.34
N LEU A 26 -3.40 24.33 -32.04
CA LEU A 26 -2.29 25.23 -31.72
C LEU A 26 -1.93 26.14 -32.90
N ALA A 27 -1.95 25.62 -34.13
CA ALA A 27 -1.75 26.39 -35.35
C ALA A 27 -2.86 27.42 -35.60
N GLN A 28 -4.09 27.20 -35.13
CA GLN A 28 -5.14 28.23 -35.18
C GLN A 28 -4.86 29.39 -34.23
N PHE A 29 -4.26 29.11 -33.07
CA PHE A 29 -3.92 30.15 -32.09
C PHE A 29 -2.61 30.89 -32.43
N LEU A 30 -1.67 30.24 -33.11
CA LEU A 30 -0.34 30.75 -33.42
C LEU A 30 0.06 30.37 -34.87
N PRO A 31 -0.54 31.00 -35.89
CA PRO A 31 -0.43 30.59 -37.29
C PRO A 31 0.95 30.84 -37.92
N SER A 32 1.79 31.64 -37.27
CA SER A 32 3.11 32.06 -37.73
C SER A 32 4.26 31.23 -37.14
N ILE A 33 3.98 30.20 -36.34
CA ILE A 33 5.00 29.38 -35.68
C ILE A 33 5.00 27.97 -36.27
N ASP A 34 6.17 27.48 -36.67
CA ASP A 34 6.38 26.10 -37.04
C ASP A 34 6.48 25.23 -35.76
N PHE A 35 5.57 24.27 -35.63
CA PHE A 35 5.45 23.45 -34.42
C PHE A 35 6.42 22.28 -34.38
N ASP A 36 7.12 21.99 -35.49
CA ASP A 36 8.12 20.93 -35.53
C ASP A 36 9.45 21.35 -34.84
N ASP A 37 9.67 22.66 -34.67
CA ASP A 37 10.83 23.26 -33.97
C ASP A 37 10.61 23.46 -32.44
N PHE A 38 9.49 23.01 -31.89
CA PHE A 38 9.11 23.22 -30.48
C PHE A 38 9.93 22.51 -29.38
N PRO A 39 10.69 21.42 -29.59
CA PRO A 39 11.40 20.77 -28.49
C PRO A 39 12.47 21.70 -27.89
N GLY A 40 12.18 22.33 -26.73
CA GLY A 40 13.15 23.10 -25.96
C GLY A 40 12.80 24.56 -25.66
N TRP A 41 11.61 25.04 -26.03
CA TRP A 41 11.22 26.43 -25.72
C TRP A 41 10.78 26.60 -24.26
N SER A 42 11.32 27.61 -23.57
CA SER A 42 10.91 27.95 -22.21
C SER A 42 9.54 28.62 -22.19
N ARG A 43 8.82 28.48 -21.07
CA ARG A 43 7.51 29.11 -20.84
C ARG A 43 7.55 30.62 -21.07
N GLU A 44 8.62 31.31 -20.70
CA GLU A 44 8.73 32.77 -20.92
C GLU A 44 8.84 33.13 -22.40
N LYS A 45 9.48 32.29 -23.22
CA LYS A 45 9.64 32.52 -24.66
C LYS A 45 8.31 32.41 -25.39
N VAL A 46 7.50 31.42 -25.00
CA VAL A 46 6.12 31.23 -25.49
C VAL A 46 5.23 32.40 -25.06
N LEU A 47 5.31 32.85 -23.81
CA LEU A 47 4.54 33.98 -23.32
C LEU A 47 4.92 35.30 -24.01
N LYS A 48 6.21 35.52 -24.30
CA LYS A 48 6.68 36.69 -25.05
C LYS A 48 6.17 36.73 -26.49
N LEU A 49 6.05 35.57 -27.13
CA LEU A 49 5.50 35.46 -28.48
C LEU A 49 3.98 35.72 -28.52
N ILE A 50 3.28 35.30 -27.47
CA ILE A 50 1.84 35.58 -27.32
C ILE A 50 1.60 37.05 -26.96
N SER A 51 2.55 37.72 -26.29
CA SER A 51 2.38 39.09 -25.77
C SER A 51 2.78 40.22 -26.72
N ASN A 52 3.41 39.95 -27.87
CA ASN A 52 3.89 41.01 -28.76
C ASN A 52 2.96 41.19 -29.97
N GLU A 53 2.00 42.11 -29.84
CA GLU A 53 1.56 42.93 -30.97
C GLU A 53 2.75 43.83 -31.40
N GLN A 54 3.09 43.74 -32.68
CA GLN A 54 3.88 44.66 -33.52
C GLN A 54 4.66 45.80 -32.85
N ASP A 55 5.99 45.84 -33.07
CA ASP A 55 6.62 47.06 -33.57
C ASP A 55 7.97 46.80 -34.27
N ASP A 56 8.16 47.56 -35.34
CA ASP A 56 9.20 47.46 -36.38
C ASP A 56 10.58 48.02 -35.99
N ALA A 57 11.58 47.56 -36.76
CA ALA A 57 12.89 48.18 -37.04
C ALA A 57 14.04 48.02 -36.03
N SER A 58 15.06 47.21 -36.39
CA SER A 58 16.34 47.69 -36.96
C SER A 58 17.45 46.63 -36.87
N THR A 59 18.02 46.34 -38.05
CA THR A 59 19.19 45.51 -38.41
C THR A 59 20.52 45.83 -37.72
N ILE A 60 21.36 44.81 -37.47
CA ILE A 60 22.74 44.59 -37.98
C ILE A 60 23.39 43.33 -37.29
N PRO A 61 24.34 42.60 -37.94
CA PRO A 61 24.38 41.14 -37.94
C PRO A 61 25.56 40.45 -37.20
N LEU A 62 25.35 39.14 -36.97
CA LEU A 62 26.28 38.00 -36.93
C LEU A 62 27.63 38.16 -36.21
N ASP A 63 27.82 37.37 -35.15
CA ASP A 63 29.08 36.64 -34.95
C ASP A 63 28.80 35.24 -34.34
N GLU A 64 29.31 34.22 -35.04
CA GLU A 64 29.28 32.82 -34.66
C GLU A 64 30.35 32.56 -33.61
N GLY A 65 29.94 32.07 -32.43
CA GLY A 65 30.85 31.75 -31.33
C GLY A 65 30.31 30.57 -30.54
N ASP A 66 30.60 29.38 -31.04
CA ASP A 66 30.39 28.08 -30.42
C ASP A 66 30.92 28.07 -28.98
N ASN A 67 30.03 27.89 -28.00
CA ASN A 67 30.44 27.46 -26.66
C ASN A 67 29.30 26.69 -25.97
N ARG A 68 29.32 25.38 -26.21
CA ARG A 68 28.60 24.36 -25.47
C ARG A 68 28.84 24.52 -23.97
N THR A 69 27.85 25.01 -23.25
CA THR A 69 27.70 24.78 -21.81
C THR A 69 26.33 24.18 -21.58
N SER A 70 26.31 22.84 -21.53
CA SER A 70 25.19 22.05 -21.03
C SER A 70 24.84 22.52 -19.63
N SER A 71 23.73 23.25 -19.50
CA SER A 71 23.09 23.47 -18.21
C SER A 71 22.63 22.11 -17.67
N PRO A 72 22.91 21.74 -16.42
CA PRO A 72 22.36 20.52 -15.85
C PRO A 72 20.85 20.71 -15.73
N GLY A 73 20.10 19.92 -16.51
CA GLY A 73 18.65 19.83 -16.35
C GLY A 73 18.33 19.43 -14.92
N THR A 74 17.35 20.12 -14.33
CA THR A 74 16.68 19.80 -13.06
C THR A 74 16.36 18.31 -12.98
N THR A 75 17.21 17.54 -12.30
CA THR A 75 16.91 16.17 -11.88
C THR A 75 15.86 16.28 -10.77
N THR A 76 14.58 16.22 -11.13
CA THR A 76 13.55 15.90 -10.14
C THR A 76 13.88 14.55 -9.52
N VAL A 77 14.03 14.50 -8.20
CA VAL A 77 14.36 13.34 -7.34
C VAL A 77 13.39 12.13 -7.49
N TRP A 78 12.46 12.19 -8.45
CA TRP A 78 11.36 11.26 -8.65
C TRP A 78 11.29 10.66 -10.06
N GLY A 79 12.30 10.89 -10.89
CA GLY A 79 12.33 10.42 -12.27
C GLY A 79 13.53 9.54 -12.56
N GLU A 80 13.57 8.36 -11.94
CA GLU A 80 14.27 7.17 -12.42
C GLU A 80 13.85 6.05 -11.46
N ILE A 81 12.74 5.38 -11.80
CA ILE A 81 12.67 3.96 -11.49
C ILE A 81 13.78 3.40 -12.37
N ASP A 82 14.92 3.02 -11.78
CA ASP A 82 15.93 2.24 -12.49
C ASP A 82 15.17 1.20 -13.31
N GLU A 83 15.34 1.22 -14.64
CA GLU A 83 14.77 0.24 -15.59
C GLU A 83 15.44 -1.13 -15.38
N LEU A 84 15.45 -1.61 -14.14
CA LEU A 84 15.77 -2.96 -13.77
C LEU A 84 14.45 -3.72 -13.82
N ASP A 85 14.42 -4.82 -14.58
CA ASP A 85 13.31 -5.77 -14.57
C ASP A 85 13.01 -6.17 -13.11
N HIS A 86 11.93 -5.61 -12.54
CA HIS A 86 11.57 -5.82 -11.14
C HIS A 86 10.87 -7.18 -10.99
N GLU A 87 11.67 -8.24 -10.90
CA GLU A 87 11.20 -9.56 -10.46
C GLU A 87 11.16 -9.61 -8.93
N TRP A 88 10.02 -9.98 -8.34
CA TRP A 88 9.89 -10.18 -6.89
C TRP A 88 9.77 -11.67 -6.56
N ASP A 89 10.48 -12.11 -5.54
CA ASP A 89 10.41 -13.48 -5.04
C ASP A 89 10.20 -13.48 -3.53
N GLU A 90 8.93 -13.57 -3.12
CA GLU A 90 8.55 -13.65 -1.72
C GLU A 90 8.82 -15.02 -1.10
N SER A 91 9.06 -16.07 -1.91
CA SER A 91 9.26 -17.44 -1.42
C SER A 91 10.65 -17.64 -0.80
N LYS A 92 11.67 -16.90 -1.27
CA LYS A 92 13.04 -16.96 -0.73
C LYS A 92 13.16 -16.48 0.71
N ARG A 93 12.20 -15.69 1.22
CA ARG A 93 12.21 -15.19 2.61
C ARG A 93 11.91 -16.25 3.66
N GLU A 94 11.21 -17.31 3.28
CA GLU A 94 11.03 -18.47 4.17
C GLU A 94 12.35 -19.24 4.36
N GLN A 95 13.37 -19.00 3.52
CA GLN A 95 14.62 -19.76 3.47
C GLN A 95 15.88 -18.92 3.75
N GLU A 96 15.92 -17.62 3.45
CA GLU A 96 17.11 -16.76 3.62
C GLU A 96 16.78 -15.36 4.19
N TYR A 97 17.62 -14.94 5.16
CA TYR A 97 17.78 -13.60 5.76
C TYR A 97 16.57 -12.64 5.65
N ALA A 98 15.61 -12.77 6.57
CA ALA A 98 14.66 -11.71 6.85
C ALA A 98 15.40 -10.43 7.26
N SER A 99 15.19 -9.34 6.52
CA SER A 99 15.64 -7.99 6.89
C SER A 99 15.43 -7.75 8.40
N PRO A 100 16.41 -7.19 9.13
CA PRO A 100 16.29 -6.90 10.57
C PRO A 100 15.10 -5.99 10.91
N VAL A 101 14.63 -5.22 9.93
CA VAL A 101 13.38 -4.46 9.96
C VAL A 101 12.50 -4.97 8.81
N GLY A 102 11.48 -5.77 9.12
CA GLY A 102 10.71 -6.51 8.11
C GLY A 102 9.35 -5.88 7.83
N ASP A 103 9.33 -4.77 7.09
CA ASP A 103 8.09 -4.19 6.55
C ASP A 103 8.28 -3.70 5.12
N ASP A 104 7.73 -4.46 4.18
CA ASP A 104 7.82 -4.21 2.75
C ASP A 104 6.92 -3.07 2.31
N VAL A 105 5.73 -2.98 2.90
CA VAL A 105 4.75 -1.94 2.58
C VAL A 105 5.34 -0.57 2.89
N ASN A 106 6.09 -0.49 3.99
CA ASN A 106 6.78 0.70 4.42
C ASN A 106 8.20 0.87 3.84
N GLY A 107 8.66 -0.05 2.99
CA GLY A 107 10.00 0.03 2.41
C GLY A 107 11.11 0.05 3.46
N LEU A 108 10.87 -0.58 4.63
CA LEU A 108 11.88 -0.75 5.67
C LEU A 108 12.75 -1.99 5.43
N ALA A 109 12.24 -2.94 4.64
CA ALA A 109 12.98 -4.12 4.21
C ALA A 109 14.05 -3.76 3.17
N VAL A 110 15.22 -4.40 3.29
CA VAL A 110 16.44 -4.14 2.52
C VAL A 110 16.23 -4.34 1.01
N GLN A 111 16.02 -3.25 0.29
CA GLN A 111 16.56 -2.96 -1.04
C GLN A 111 16.21 -1.51 -1.39
N GLN A 112 17.23 -0.64 -1.47
CA GLN A 112 17.03 0.78 -1.84
C GLN A 112 16.64 0.98 -3.32
N GLY A 113 16.34 -0.09 -4.06
CA GLY A 113 15.97 -0.05 -5.48
C GLY A 113 14.50 -0.33 -5.81
N ALA A 114 13.69 -0.88 -4.90
CA ALA A 114 12.28 -1.12 -5.19
C ALA A 114 11.45 0.15 -4.87
N GLY A 115 11.13 0.94 -5.89
CA GLY A 115 10.22 2.07 -5.77
C GLY A 115 8.86 1.65 -5.20
N SER A 116 8.32 2.40 -4.24
CA SER A 116 6.93 2.20 -3.79
C SER A 116 5.96 2.71 -4.87
N TYR A 117 4.91 1.95 -5.19
CA TYR A 117 3.88 2.41 -6.14
C TYR A 117 3.12 3.66 -5.66
N LEU A 118 3.13 3.97 -4.36
CA LEU A 118 2.62 5.24 -3.82
C LEU A 118 3.49 6.45 -4.20
N GLY A 119 4.68 6.25 -4.76
CA GLY A 119 5.60 7.31 -5.14
C GLY A 119 5.83 8.31 -4.01
N VAL A 120 5.53 9.59 -4.27
CA VAL A 120 5.64 10.70 -3.31
C VAL A 120 4.68 10.61 -2.12
N SER A 121 3.69 9.71 -2.12
CA SER A 121 2.80 9.50 -0.98
C SER A 121 3.28 8.41 -0.03
N SER A 122 4.35 7.70 -0.38
CA SER A 122 4.87 6.55 0.38
C SER A 122 5.62 6.98 1.66
N ILE A 123 5.78 6.05 2.60
CA ILE A 123 6.63 6.29 3.77
C ILE A 123 8.12 6.28 3.41
N GLY A 124 8.53 5.51 2.40
CA GLY A 124 9.88 5.54 1.86
C GLY A 124 10.24 6.92 1.30
N ALA A 125 9.28 7.58 0.65
CA ALA A 125 9.41 8.98 0.25
C ALA A 125 9.61 9.91 1.46
N ALA A 126 8.77 9.76 2.49
CA ALA A 126 8.89 10.53 3.72
C ALA A 126 10.25 10.35 4.41
N LEU A 127 10.78 9.12 4.47
CA LEU A 127 12.11 8.84 5.01
C LEU A 127 13.22 9.46 4.17
N ARG A 128 13.19 9.32 2.83
CA ARG A 128 14.19 9.92 1.94
C ARG A 128 14.23 11.44 2.10
N VAL A 129 13.07 12.09 2.07
CA VAL A 129 12.95 13.54 2.26
C VAL A 129 13.42 13.93 3.67
N LEU A 130 13.05 13.18 4.71
CA LEU A 130 13.54 13.42 6.07
C LEU A 130 15.06 13.34 6.16
N PHE A 131 15.70 12.38 5.48
CA PHE A 131 17.15 12.24 5.50
C PHE A 131 17.89 13.34 4.74
N VAL A 132 17.27 13.90 3.69
CA VAL A 132 17.79 15.09 2.99
C VAL A 132 17.63 16.35 3.85
N VAL A 133 16.47 16.50 4.48
CA VAL A 133 16.16 17.64 5.35
C VAL A 133 16.90 17.56 6.69
N TRP A 134 17.26 16.37 7.17
CA TRP A 134 17.90 16.18 8.46
C TRP A 134 18.92 15.02 8.44
N PRO A 135 20.15 15.24 7.96
CA PRO A 135 21.18 14.20 7.86
C PRO A 135 21.49 13.44 9.17
N PRO A 136 21.49 14.06 10.37
CA PRO A 136 21.72 13.32 11.61
C PRO A 136 20.70 12.20 11.87
N ALA A 137 19.44 12.37 11.45
CA ALA A 137 18.42 11.33 11.59
C ALA A 137 18.73 10.11 10.71
N ARG A 138 19.33 10.31 9.54
CA ARG A 138 19.82 9.23 8.67
C ARG A 138 20.90 8.40 9.38
N GLN A 139 21.83 9.06 10.06
CA GLN A 139 22.91 8.39 10.77
C GLN A 139 22.36 7.53 11.92
N SER A 140 21.45 8.07 12.73
CA SER A 140 20.79 7.31 13.80
C SER A 140 20.04 6.09 13.28
N TYR A 141 19.33 6.22 12.15
CA TYR A 141 18.63 5.11 11.51
C TYR A 141 19.59 4.02 11.01
N LEU A 142 20.69 4.40 10.36
CA LEU A 142 21.71 3.46 9.87
C LEU A 142 22.41 2.73 11.02
N GLN A 143 22.67 3.42 12.14
CA GLN A 143 23.22 2.81 13.35
C GLN A 143 22.27 1.77 13.95
N LEU A 144 20.99 2.10 14.09
CA LEU A 144 19.96 1.14 14.55
C LEU A 144 19.96 -0.11 13.67
N ARG A 145 19.93 0.07 12.34
CA ARG A 145 19.93 -1.03 11.39
C ARG A 145 21.18 -1.90 11.52
N GLY A 146 22.36 -1.29 11.70
CA GLY A 146 23.61 -2.02 11.95
C GLY A 146 23.56 -2.85 13.22
N THR A 147 23.01 -2.32 14.31
CA THR A 147 22.83 -3.02 15.59
C THR A 147 21.87 -4.20 15.45
N LEU A 148 20.73 -4.00 14.79
CA LEU A 148 19.75 -5.07 14.59
C LEU A 148 20.31 -6.20 13.70
N LEU A 149 21.04 -5.86 12.63
CA LEU A 149 21.69 -6.87 11.78
C LEU A 149 22.72 -7.69 12.56
N ARG A 150 23.53 -7.04 13.41
CA ARG A 150 24.50 -7.73 14.27
C ARG A 150 23.81 -8.67 15.25
N SER A 151 22.69 -8.27 15.85
CA SER A 151 21.93 -9.13 16.76
C SER A 151 21.37 -10.39 16.08
N GLN A 152 20.95 -10.31 14.81
CA GLN A 152 20.47 -11.46 14.04
C GLN A 152 21.58 -12.45 13.63
N LEU A 153 22.83 -11.98 13.58
CA LEU A 153 24.00 -12.80 13.22
C LEU A 153 24.57 -13.57 14.42
N ASP A 154 24.08 -13.31 15.65
CA ASP A 154 24.63 -13.91 16.87
C ASP A 154 24.25 -15.41 16.99
N PRO A 155 25.22 -16.36 16.92
CA PRO A 155 24.94 -17.80 16.82
C PRO A 155 24.21 -18.39 18.04
N ALA A 156 24.39 -17.80 19.21
CA ALA A 156 23.79 -18.26 20.46
C ALA A 156 22.26 -18.08 20.49
N GLN A 157 21.72 -17.07 19.79
CA GLN A 157 20.28 -16.86 19.67
C GLN A 157 19.65 -17.76 18.59
N ARG A 158 20.40 -18.07 17.51
CA ARG A 158 19.95 -19.04 16.49
C ARG A 158 19.78 -20.46 17.05
N GLN A 159 20.61 -20.87 18.01
CA GLN A 159 20.45 -22.19 18.63
C GLN A 159 19.15 -22.32 19.44
N LEU A 160 18.60 -21.25 20.02
CA LEU A 160 17.30 -21.29 20.72
C LEU A 160 16.09 -21.23 19.77
N GLN A 161 16.24 -20.66 18.57
CA GLN A 161 15.15 -20.57 17.56
C GLN A 161 15.14 -21.75 16.57
N ASN A 162 16.27 -22.41 16.32
CA ASN A 162 16.38 -23.51 15.35
C ASN A 162 16.08 -24.91 15.92
N TYR A 163 15.70 -25.04 17.19
CA TYR A 163 15.28 -26.33 17.79
C TYR A 163 13.82 -26.72 17.52
N THR A 164 13.15 -26.09 16.54
CA THR A 164 11.83 -26.55 16.07
C THR A 164 11.91 -26.98 14.60
N ARG A 165 12.85 -27.86 14.28
CA ARG A 165 12.72 -28.70 13.08
C ARG A 165 11.59 -29.71 13.36
N PRO A 166 10.59 -29.87 12.48
CA PRO A 166 9.61 -30.93 12.64
C PRO A 166 10.33 -32.25 12.40
N GLU A 167 10.77 -32.90 13.47
CA GLU A 167 11.01 -34.34 13.41
C GLU A 167 9.68 -34.98 13.02
N THR A 168 9.72 -35.76 11.95
CA THR A 168 8.68 -36.73 11.59
C THR A 168 8.55 -37.74 12.73
N SER A 169 7.89 -37.34 13.81
CA SER A 169 7.48 -38.21 14.89
C SER A 169 6.23 -38.94 14.42
N LYS A 170 6.46 -40.13 13.87
CA LYS A 170 5.45 -41.19 13.96
C LYS A 170 5.09 -41.37 15.42
N ASP A 171 3.79 -41.49 15.68
CA ASP A 171 3.15 -41.80 16.96
C ASP A 171 3.24 -40.76 18.08
N ARG A 172 2.33 -39.79 18.04
CA ARG A 172 1.63 -39.32 19.24
C ARG A 172 0.13 -39.22 19.00
N SER A 173 -0.53 -40.37 19.12
CA SER A 173 -1.95 -40.43 19.50
C SER A 173 -2.09 -39.80 20.89
N GLY A 174 -2.53 -38.54 20.96
CA GLY A 174 -2.70 -37.79 22.20
C GLY A 174 -3.70 -36.65 22.02
N SER A 175 -4.94 -36.91 22.42
CA SER A 175 -6.17 -36.13 22.24
C SER A 175 -6.24 -34.81 23.05
N PHE A 176 -5.68 -33.71 22.53
CA PHE A 176 -5.88 -32.37 23.14
C PHE A 176 -6.18 -31.22 22.15
N LEU A 177 -6.49 -31.52 20.88
CA LEU A 177 -6.67 -30.53 19.80
C LEU A 177 -8.02 -29.77 19.75
N PRO A 178 -9.18 -30.28 20.23
CA PRO A 178 -10.45 -29.57 20.05
C PRO A 178 -10.57 -28.22 20.76
N SER A 179 -9.89 -28.01 21.90
CA SER A 179 -10.01 -26.78 22.69
C SER A 179 -9.26 -25.60 22.07
N ALA A 180 -8.09 -25.84 21.47
CA ALA A 180 -7.29 -24.81 20.82
C ALA A 180 -7.93 -24.35 19.51
N GLU A 181 -8.44 -25.28 18.69
CA GLU A 181 -9.18 -24.94 17.48
C GLU A 181 -10.48 -24.20 17.80
N GLN A 182 -11.20 -24.60 18.86
CA GLN A 182 -12.39 -23.88 19.32
C GLN A 182 -12.05 -22.44 19.76
N ALA A 183 -10.97 -22.24 20.53
CA ALA A 183 -10.50 -20.92 20.93
C ALA A 183 -10.08 -20.06 19.71
N ALA A 184 -9.46 -20.66 18.71
CA ALA A 184 -9.13 -19.98 17.45
C ALA A 184 -10.39 -19.53 16.70
N VAL A 185 -11.40 -20.41 16.57
CA VAL A 185 -12.69 -20.06 15.96
C VAL A 185 -13.35 -18.89 16.72
N ASP A 186 -13.36 -18.93 18.05
CA ASP A 186 -13.90 -17.85 18.89
C ASP A 186 -13.16 -16.53 18.65
N ALA A 187 -11.83 -16.56 18.67
CA ALA A 187 -11.01 -15.38 18.45
C ALA A 187 -11.15 -14.81 17.02
N TYR A 188 -11.32 -15.66 16.00
CA TYR A 188 -11.58 -15.23 14.62
C TYR A 188 -12.89 -14.43 14.53
N PHE A 189 -13.98 -14.98 15.08
CA PHE A 189 -15.29 -14.32 15.02
C PHE A 189 -15.34 -13.03 15.84
N GLU A 190 -14.57 -12.94 16.93
CA GLU A 190 -14.47 -11.71 17.71
C GLU A 190 -13.67 -10.59 17.01
N HIS A 191 -12.59 -10.93 16.30
CA HIS A 191 -11.63 -9.93 15.80
C HIS A 191 -11.69 -9.73 14.28
N PHE A 192 -11.43 -10.78 13.50
CA PHE A 192 -11.33 -10.68 12.04
C PHE A 192 -12.71 -10.57 11.39
N HIS A 193 -13.66 -11.39 11.82
CA HIS A 193 -15.02 -11.34 11.31
C HIS A 193 -15.69 -9.99 11.57
N ALA A 194 -15.40 -9.34 12.71
CA ALA A 194 -15.90 -7.99 13.00
C ALA A 194 -15.44 -6.92 12.00
N MET A 195 -14.34 -7.15 11.26
CA MET A 195 -13.87 -6.28 10.17
C MET A 195 -14.34 -6.75 8.80
N ILE A 196 -14.44 -8.06 8.59
CA ILE A 196 -14.71 -8.69 7.28
C ILE A 196 -15.84 -9.73 7.41
N PRO A 197 -17.09 -9.28 7.64
CA PRO A 197 -18.15 -10.18 8.05
C PRO A 197 -18.85 -10.86 6.87
N MET A 198 -18.15 -11.80 6.22
CA MET A 198 -18.67 -12.54 5.07
C MET A 198 -19.23 -13.93 5.40
N ILE A 199 -18.87 -14.50 6.55
CA ILE A 199 -19.23 -15.87 6.96
C ILE A 199 -20.43 -15.84 7.90
N ASP A 200 -21.42 -16.72 7.71
CA ASP A 200 -22.45 -16.93 8.73
C ASP A 200 -21.86 -17.75 9.90
N GLU A 201 -21.73 -17.11 11.08
CA GLU A 201 -21.09 -17.71 12.24
C GLU A 201 -21.82 -18.97 12.74
N VAL A 202 -23.16 -18.96 12.74
CA VAL A 202 -23.95 -20.09 13.24
C VAL A 202 -23.76 -21.30 12.33
N TRP A 203 -23.85 -21.09 11.03
CA TRP A 203 -23.58 -22.10 10.02
C TRP A 203 -22.16 -22.66 10.14
N PHE A 204 -21.15 -21.79 10.23
CA PHE A 204 -19.76 -22.21 10.30
C PHE A 204 -19.49 -23.07 11.54
N ARG A 205 -19.95 -22.62 12.72
CA ARG A 205 -19.76 -23.32 13.99
C ARG A 205 -20.45 -24.67 14.01
N SER A 206 -21.64 -24.76 13.42
CA SER A 206 -22.34 -26.02 13.31
C SER A 206 -21.57 -27.04 12.46
N LEU A 207 -21.08 -26.63 11.28
CA LEU A 207 -20.25 -27.49 10.44
C LEU A 207 -18.95 -27.89 11.13
N PHE A 208 -18.29 -26.94 11.81
CA PHE A 208 -17.08 -27.18 12.58
C PHE A 208 -17.29 -28.24 13.67
N GLN A 209 -18.41 -28.21 14.39
CA GLN A 209 -18.73 -29.21 15.43
C GLN A 209 -19.05 -30.59 14.85
N THR A 210 -19.75 -30.65 13.72
CA THR A 210 -20.13 -31.94 13.10
C THR A 210 -18.95 -32.68 12.46
N GLN A 211 -17.88 -31.95 12.07
CA GLN A 211 -16.72 -32.47 11.33
C GLN A 211 -17.05 -33.35 10.12
N PHE A 212 -18.25 -33.16 9.52
CA PHE A 212 -18.73 -34.01 8.44
C PHE A 212 -18.13 -33.66 7.08
N ARG A 213 -17.85 -32.38 6.84
CA ARG A 213 -17.31 -31.91 5.55
C ARG A 213 -15.79 -32.03 5.52
N THR A 214 -15.29 -32.62 4.43
CA THR A 214 -13.86 -32.81 4.17
C THR A 214 -13.47 -32.38 2.75
N ASP A 215 -14.37 -31.71 2.03
CA ASP A 215 -14.09 -31.19 0.69
C ASP A 215 -13.12 -29.99 0.73
N ASP A 216 -12.34 -29.83 -0.33
CA ASP A 216 -11.29 -28.81 -0.46
C ASP A 216 -11.79 -27.38 -0.18
N ALA A 217 -13.00 -27.06 -0.62
CA ALA A 217 -13.60 -25.75 -0.42
C ALA A 217 -13.87 -25.44 1.06
N TRP A 218 -14.47 -26.38 1.78
CA TRP A 218 -14.65 -26.27 3.22
C TRP A 218 -13.31 -26.24 3.95
N LEU A 219 -12.36 -27.11 3.57
CA LEU A 219 -11.05 -27.16 4.21
C LEU A 219 -10.27 -25.84 3.99
N ALA A 220 -10.37 -25.22 2.82
CA ALA A 220 -9.75 -23.93 2.56
C ALA A 220 -10.28 -22.85 3.52
N LEU A 221 -11.61 -22.76 3.66
CA LEU A 221 -12.24 -21.78 4.55
C LEU A 221 -11.93 -22.07 6.03
N LEU A 222 -12.08 -23.33 6.45
CA LEU A 222 -11.81 -23.77 7.82
C LEU A 222 -10.38 -23.45 8.24
N ASN A 223 -9.39 -23.82 7.43
CA ASN A 223 -7.99 -23.58 7.76
C ASN A 223 -7.66 -22.08 7.77
N MET A 224 -8.27 -21.25 6.91
CA MET A 224 -8.08 -19.80 7.01
C MET A 224 -8.71 -19.17 8.26
N VAL A 225 -9.88 -19.66 8.69
CA VAL A 225 -10.49 -19.26 9.97
C VAL A 225 -9.60 -19.67 11.14
N LEU A 226 -9.06 -20.88 11.13
CA LEU A 226 -8.14 -21.36 12.18
C LEU A 226 -6.80 -20.61 12.18
N ALA A 227 -6.23 -20.30 11.01
CA ALA A 227 -4.97 -19.57 10.89
C ALA A 227 -5.07 -18.15 11.47
N LEU A 228 -6.10 -17.41 11.06
CA LEU A 228 -6.34 -16.06 11.59
C LEU A 228 -6.81 -16.10 13.04
N GLY A 229 -7.63 -17.09 13.38
CA GLY A 229 -8.11 -17.34 14.73
C GLY A 229 -6.99 -17.60 15.74
N SER A 230 -5.98 -18.41 15.37
CA SER A 230 -4.85 -18.70 16.26
C SER A 230 -3.98 -17.46 16.47
N ILE A 231 -3.74 -16.65 15.42
CA ILE A 231 -3.11 -15.32 15.57
C ILE A 231 -3.89 -14.45 16.56
N ALA A 232 -5.22 -14.39 16.42
CA ALA A 232 -6.07 -13.60 17.30
C ALA A 232 -6.06 -14.11 18.76
N ALA A 233 -5.95 -15.42 18.95
CA ALA A 233 -5.82 -16.06 20.26
C ALA A 233 -4.43 -15.89 20.89
N GLY A 234 -3.45 -15.33 20.17
CA GLY A 234 -2.09 -15.09 20.67
C GLY A 234 -1.10 -16.23 20.42
N ASP A 235 -1.43 -17.14 19.51
CA ASP A 235 -0.53 -18.23 19.09
C ASP A 235 0.34 -17.81 17.90
N ASP A 236 1.66 -18.01 18.04
CA ASP A 236 2.69 -17.63 17.05
C ASP A 236 3.11 -18.76 16.12
N GLN A 237 2.59 -19.99 16.29
CA GLN A 237 3.11 -21.15 15.55
C GLN A 237 2.05 -21.87 14.73
N THR A 238 0.86 -22.12 15.28
CA THR A 238 -0.11 -22.97 14.60
C THR A 238 -0.69 -22.35 13.32
N HIS A 239 -0.66 -21.01 13.21
CA HIS A 239 -1.14 -20.33 12.01
C HIS A 239 -0.39 -20.77 10.74
N VAL A 240 0.89 -21.11 10.86
CA VAL A 240 1.72 -21.62 9.74
C VAL A 240 1.24 -22.99 9.29
N ILE A 241 0.84 -23.85 10.23
CA ILE A 241 0.31 -25.20 9.94
C ILE A 241 -1.00 -25.07 9.16
N TYR A 242 -1.92 -24.23 9.64
CA TYR A 242 -3.20 -24.02 8.97
C TYR A 242 -3.03 -23.36 7.60
N HIS A 243 -2.13 -22.39 7.47
CA HIS A 243 -1.77 -21.82 6.17
C HIS A 243 -1.25 -22.88 5.18
N SER A 244 -0.34 -23.75 5.64
CA SER A 244 0.18 -24.85 4.81
C SER A 244 -0.94 -25.80 4.36
N ARG A 245 -1.89 -26.12 5.24
CA ARG A 245 -3.07 -26.91 4.89
C ARG A 245 -3.96 -26.20 3.86
N THR A 246 -4.16 -24.89 3.98
CA THR A 246 -4.87 -24.10 2.97
C THR A 246 -4.17 -24.18 1.60
N GLN A 247 -2.84 -24.08 1.56
CA GLN A 247 -2.07 -24.17 0.31
C GLN A 247 -2.18 -25.54 -0.35
N GLN A 248 -2.42 -26.61 0.40
CA GLN A 248 -2.60 -27.96 -0.15
C GLN A 248 -3.93 -28.14 -0.88
N VAL A 249 -4.96 -27.37 -0.52
CA VAL A 249 -6.33 -27.50 -1.07
C VAL A 249 -6.70 -26.36 -2.05
N ILE A 250 -5.97 -25.24 -2.01
CA ILE A 250 -6.08 -24.18 -3.01
C ILE A 250 -5.05 -24.44 -4.11
N GLY A 251 -5.53 -24.94 -5.25
CA GLY A 251 -4.71 -25.21 -6.42
C GLY A 251 -5.43 -24.87 -7.73
N TYR A 252 -4.83 -25.25 -8.86
CA TYR A 252 -5.40 -24.98 -10.19
C TYR A 252 -6.83 -25.50 -10.34
N ASN A 253 -7.10 -26.70 -9.81
CA ASN A 253 -8.42 -27.34 -9.87
C ASN A 253 -9.49 -26.53 -9.13
N THR A 254 -9.12 -25.76 -8.10
CA THR A 254 -10.05 -24.94 -7.33
C THR A 254 -10.67 -23.82 -8.19
N PHE A 255 -9.96 -23.35 -9.22
CA PHE A 255 -10.46 -22.33 -10.16
C PHE A 255 -11.42 -22.87 -11.23
N SER A 256 -11.57 -24.20 -11.34
CA SER A 256 -12.50 -24.82 -12.28
C SER A 256 -13.96 -24.74 -11.84
N SER A 257 -14.23 -24.35 -10.58
CA SER A 257 -15.58 -24.22 -10.04
C SER A 257 -15.74 -22.94 -9.21
N GLY A 258 -16.88 -22.27 -9.36
CA GLY A 258 -17.22 -21.07 -8.60
C GLY A 258 -17.75 -21.42 -7.21
N ASN A 259 -16.86 -21.56 -6.23
CA ASN A 259 -17.22 -21.90 -4.85
C ASN A 259 -17.08 -20.69 -3.91
N LEU A 260 -18.10 -20.47 -3.05
CA LEU A 260 -18.15 -19.31 -2.17
C LEU A 260 -17.18 -19.43 -0.99
N GLU A 261 -17.04 -20.61 -0.41
CA GLU A 261 -16.09 -20.90 0.67
C GLU A 261 -14.64 -20.70 0.23
N VAL A 262 -14.29 -21.12 -0.99
CA VAL A 262 -12.98 -20.84 -1.61
C VAL A 262 -12.78 -19.34 -1.76
N LEU A 263 -13.76 -18.63 -2.32
CA LEU A 263 -13.67 -17.17 -2.48
C LEU A 263 -13.44 -16.47 -1.13
N GLN A 264 -14.17 -16.87 -0.09
CA GLN A 264 -14.00 -16.37 1.27
C GLN A 264 -12.61 -16.70 1.83
N ALA A 265 -12.10 -17.90 1.58
CA ALA A 265 -10.73 -18.29 1.95
C ALA A 265 -9.68 -17.42 1.25
N LEU A 266 -9.83 -17.15 -0.05
CA LEU A 266 -8.94 -16.26 -0.81
C LEU A 266 -8.97 -14.82 -0.28
N ILE A 267 -10.15 -14.30 0.10
CA ILE A 267 -10.29 -12.97 0.72
C ILE A 267 -9.55 -12.92 2.06
N LEU A 268 -9.67 -13.95 2.91
CA LEU A 268 -8.95 -14.02 4.18
C LEU A 268 -7.43 -14.16 3.98
N LEU A 269 -7.02 -14.98 3.00
CA LEU A 269 -5.63 -15.24 2.69
C LEU A 269 -4.94 -13.97 2.17
N GLY A 270 -5.43 -13.41 1.07
CA GLY A 270 -4.87 -12.21 0.45
C GLY A 270 -5.09 -10.97 1.28
N GLY A 271 -6.29 -10.82 1.84
CA GLY A 271 -6.70 -9.61 2.51
C GLY A 271 -6.14 -9.42 3.92
N GLN A 272 -5.75 -10.49 4.60
CA GLN A 272 -5.30 -10.43 6.00
C GLN A 272 -4.01 -11.23 6.21
N TYR A 273 -4.04 -12.54 5.96
CA TYR A 273 -2.95 -13.43 6.38
C TYR A 273 -1.61 -13.12 5.68
N LEU A 274 -1.62 -12.93 4.36
CA LEU A 274 -0.40 -12.61 3.60
C LEU A 274 0.20 -11.26 4.00
N HIS A 275 -0.62 -10.28 4.38
CA HIS A 275 -0.13 -9.04 4.99
C HIS A 275 0.46 -9.26 6.39
N TYR A 276 -0.12 -10.17 7.19
CA TYR A 276 0.40 -10.54 8.50
C TYR A 276 1.79 -11.18 8.44
N ILE A 277 2.09 -11.96 7.39
CA ILE A 277 3.41 -12.55 7.19
C ILE A 277 4.33 -11.72 6.27
N ASN A 278 3.97 -10.46 6.00
CA ASN A 278 4.75 -9.52 5.17
C ASN A 278 5.01 -10.03 3.73
N SER A 279 3.96 -10.54 3.07
CA SER A 279 3.93 -11.00 1.67
C SER A 279 2.93 -10.18 0.82
N PRO A 280 3.12 -8.85 0.69
CA PRO A 280 2.14 -7.96 0.06
C PRO A 280 1.98 -8.15 -1.45
N ASN A 281 2.98 -8.67 -2.17
CA ASN A 281 2.83 -8.92 -3.61
C ASN A 281 1.97 -10.16 -3.86
N THR A 282 2.21 -11.24 -3.12
CA THR A 282 1.37 -12.43 -3.19
C THR A 282 -0.05 -12.10 -2.74
N ALA A 283 -0.20 -11.29 -1.68
CA ALA A 283 -1.50 -10.78 -1.25
C ALA A 283 -2.29 -10.12 -2.39
N TYR A 284 -1.62 -9.23 -3.14
CA TYR A 284 -2.23 -8.54 -4.28
C TYR A 284 -2.67 -9.50 -5.39
N LEU A 285 -1.86 -10.50 -5.74
CA LEU A 285 -2.22 -11.50 -6.75
C LEU A 285 -3.41 -12.37 -6.32
N VAL A 286 -3.42 -12.80 -5.06
CA VAL A 286 -4.53 -13.57 -4.48
C VAL A 286 -5.81 -12.74 -4.47
N MET A 287 -5.75 -11.47 -4.09
CA MET A 287 -6.90 -10.57 -4.11
C MET A 287 -7.44 -10.34 -5.53
N GLY A 288 -6.55 -10.13 -6.52
CA GLY A 288 -6.95 -10.04 -7.93
C GLY A 288 -7.67 -11.30 -8.44
N THR A 289 -7.22 -12.47 -7.98
CA THR A 289 -7.87 -13.76 -8.27
C THR A 289 -9.25 -13.85 -7.62
N ALA A 290 -9.37 -13.43 -6.35
CA ALA A 290 -10.64 -13.37 -5.63
C ALA A 290 -11.66 -12.46 -6.33
N PHE A 291 -11.25 -11.30 -6.85
CA PHE A 291 -12.15 -10.46 -7.66
C PHE A 291 -12.63 -11.13 -8.93
N ARG A 292 -11.74 -11.74 -9.70
CA ARG A 292 -12.12 -12.43 -10.94
C ARG A 292 -13.09 -13.57 -10.65
N MET A 293 -12.85 -14.34 -9.58
CA MET A 293 -13.76 -15.39 -9.13
C MET A 293 -15.11 -14.81 -8.69
N ALA A 294 -15.14 -13.74 -7.89
CA ALA A 294 -16.38 -13.09 -7.45
C ALA A 294 -17.22 -12.55 -8.62
N ILE A 295 -16.56 -11.95 -9.62
CA ILE A 295 -17.21 -11.46 -10.85
C ILE A 295 -17.76 -12.63 -11.67
N ALA A 296 -16.98 -13.70 -11.87
CA ALA A 296 -17.41 -14.91 -12.57
C ALA A 296 -18.61 -15.58 -11.88
N MET A 297 -18.69 -15.50 -10.55
CA MET A 297 -19.83 -15.96 -9.76
C MET A 297 -21.00 -14.95 -9.69
N ALA A 298 -20.90 -13.82 -10.40
CA ALA A 298 -21.87 -12.72 -10.44
C ALA A 298 -22.20 -12.12 -9.06
N LEU A 299 -21.25 -12.04 -8.13
CA LEU A 299 -21.46 -11.40 -6.82
C LEU A 299 -21.60 -9.88 -6.90
N HIS A 300 -21.14 -9.27 -7.99
CA HIS A 300 -21.29 -7.84 -8.29
C HIS A 300 -22.73 -7.45 -8.70
N ARG A 301 -23.60 -8.46 -8.90
CA ARG A 301 -25.01 -8.27 -9.25
C ARG A 301 -25.90 -8.64 -8.07
N ASP A 302 -26.89 -7.81 -7.78
CA ASP A 302 -27.93 -8.21 -6.84
C ASP A 302 -28.81 -9.27 -7.50
N THR A 303 -29.16 -10.30 -6.75
CA THR A 303 -30.00 -11.38 -7.26
C THR A 303 -31.45 -10.90 -7.31
N VAL A 304 -31.81 -10.20 -8.39
CA VAL A 304 -33.19 -9.77 -8.63
C VAL A 304 -34.02 -10.99 -9.08
N GLY A 305 -34.91 -11.43 -8.20
CA GLY A 305 -35.96 -12.41 -8.51
C GLY A 305 -35.54 -13.88 -8.37
N GLY A 306 -35.61 -14.43 -7.16
CA GLY A 306 -36.04 -15.81 -6.85
C GLY A 306 -35.30 -17.02 -7.44
N ILE A 307 -34.46 -16.87 -8.47
CA ILE A 307 -33.70 -17.96 -9.07
C ILE A 307 -32.50 -18.19 -8.18
N GLN A 308 -32.71 -18.98 -7.13
CA GLN A 308 -31.63 -19.56 -6.37
C GLN A 308 -30.86 -20.48 -7.34
N PRO A 309 -29.57 -20.21 -7.63
CA PRO A 309 -28.76 -21.22 -8.31
C PRO A 309 -28.75 -22.47 -7.42
N GLN A 310 -29.26 -23.60 -7.95
CA GLN A 310 -29.25 -24.86 -7.23
C GLN A 310 -27.77 -25.24 -6.97
N ASN A 311 -27.33 -25.23 -5.70
CA ASN A 311 -26.05 -25.84 -5.37
C ASN A 311 -26.31 -27.35 -5.22
N HIS A 312 -25.91 -28.14 -6.21
CA HIS A 312 -25.87 -29.60 -6.11
C HIS A 312 -25.02 -30.09 -4.92
N ALA A 313 -24.09 -29.27 -4.40
CA ALA A 313 -23.31 -29.60 -3.19
C ALA A 313 -24.13 -29.57 -1.88
N LEU A 314 -25.25 -28.84 -1.83
CA LEU A 314 -26.13 -28.81 -0.66
C LEU A 314 -27.28 -29.84 -0.73
N GLU A 315 -27.47 -30.52 -1.85
CA GLU A 315 -28.47 -31.61 -1.98
C GLU A 315 -28.14 -32.81 -1.08
N ASN A 316 -26.87 -32.98 -0.69
CA ASN A 316 -26.42 -34.05 0.20
C ASN A 316 -26.37 -33.64 1.68
N LEU A 317 -26.70 -32.38 2.05
CA LEU A 317 -26.81 -32.01 3.45
C LEU A 317 -28.19 -32.41 3.99
N PRO A 318 -28.29 -32.98 5.21
CA PRO A 318 -29.60 -33.19 5.83
C PRO A 318 -30.35 -31.86 5.91
N SER A 319 -31.66 -31.86 5.61
CA SER A 319 -32.51 -30.66 5.52
C SER A 319 -32.51 -29.76 6.77
N SER A 320 -31.98 -30.26 7.89
CA SER A 320 -31.70 -29.50 9.12
C SER A 320 -30.55 -28.49 8.94
N ALA A 321 -29.52 -28.79 8.15
CA ALA A 321 -28.31 -27.97 8.03
C ALA A 321 -28.40 -26.85 6.98
N THR A 322 -29.32 -26.96 6.02
CA THR A 322 -29.58 -25.91 5.01
C THR A 322 -30.34 -24.71 5.57
N ASN A 323 -31.00 -24.86 6.73
CA ASN A 323 -31.75 -23.81 7.44
C ASN A 323 -31.06 -23.31 8.74
N MET A 324 -29.79 -23.67 8.98
CA MET A 324 -29.10 -23.30 10.24
C MET A 324 -28.49 -21.88 10.26
N GLY A 325 -28.37 -21.21 9.12
CA GLY A 325 -27.78 -19.86 9.04
C GLY A 325 -28.76 -18.77 9.47
N ARG A 326 -28.24 -17.69 10.09
CA ARG A 326 -29.03 -16.48 10.39
C ARG A 326 -29.22 -15.60 9.15
N LEU A 327 -28.30 -15.71 8.19
CA LEU A 327 -28.27 -14.90 6.98
C LEU A 327 -28.81 -15.69 5.78
N SER A 328 -29.59 -15.01 4.95
CA SER A 328 -29.98 -15.58 3.65
C SER A 328 -28.75 -15.72 2.74
N ARG A 329 -28.79 -16.65 1.79
CA ARG A 329 -27.71 -16.80 0.80
C ARG A 329 -27.43 -15.49 0.03
N ALA A 330 -28.47 -14.73 -0.31
CA ALA A 330 -28.33 -13.43 -0.97
C ALA A 330 -27.55 -12.44 -0.09
N GLU A 331 -27.83 -12.41 1.21
CA GLU A 331 -27.12 -11.58 2.17
C GLU A 331 -25.65 -12.00 2.33
N ILE A 332 -25.35 -13.30 2.40
CA ILE A 332 -23.97 -13.82 2.44
C ILE A 332 -23.20 -13.39 1.19
N ARG A 333 -23.83 -13.46 0.00
CA ARG A 333 -23.22 -12.99 -1.26
C ARG A 333 -22.93 -11.49 -1.23
N ARG A 334 -23.88 -10.65 -0.79
CA ARG A 334 -23.69 -9.20 -0.61
C ARG A 334 -22.55 -8.91 0.34
N ARG A 335 -22.51 -9.58 1.48
CA ARG A 335 -21.44 -9.40 2.48
C ARG A 335 -20.09 -9.84 1.97
N THR A 336 -20.02 -10.95 1.25
CA THR A 336 -18.78 -11.43 0.63
C THR A 336 -18.26 -10.43 -0.40
N TRP A 337 -19.14 -9.91 -1.26
CA TRP A 337 -18.78 -8.86 -2.23
C TRP A 337 -18.25 -7.60 -1.55
N TRP A 338 -18.99 -7.05 -0.60
CA TRP A 338 -18.59 -5.80 0.06
C TRP A 338 -17.36 -5.99 0.96
N SER A 339 -17.19 -7.17 1.56
CA SER A 339 -15.98 -7.53 2.30
C SER A 339 -14.75 -7.54 1.40
N LEU A 340 -14.87 -8.12 0.21
CA LEU A 340 -13.83 -8.13 -0.81
C LEU A 340 -13.47 -6.70 -1.25
N VAL A 341 -14.47 -5.88 -1.62
CA VAL A 341 -14.28 -4.47 -2.02
C VAL A 341 -13.59 -3.65 -0.93
N CYS A 342 -14.05 -3.77 0.32
CA CYS A 342 -13.48 -3.02 1.45
C CYS A 342 -12.03 -3.42 1.73
N THR A 343 -11.72 -4.70 1.63
CA THR A 343 -10.39 -5.24 1.91
C THR A 343 -9.38 -4.80 0.85
N ASP A 344 -9.77 -4.86 -0.42
CA ASP A 344 -8.95 -4.39 -1.54
C ASP A 344 -8.71 -2.89 -1.48
N THR A 345 -9.75 -2.09 -1.28
CA THR A 345 -9.64 -0.63 -1.20
C THR A 345 -8.73 -0.20 -0.04
N TRP A 346 -8.72 -0.97 1.05
CA TRP A 346 -7.83 -0.72 2.17
C TRP A 346 -6.36 -0.99 1.81
N ALA A 347 -6.05 -2.12 1.20
CA ALA A 347 -4.68 -2.37 0.74
C ALA A 347 -4.28 -1.32 -0.32
N GLY A 348 -5.19 -1.01 -1.23
CA GLY A 348 -5.02 -0.11 -2.36
C GLY A 348 -4.59 1.31 -1.98
N ILE A 349 -5.31 1.96 -1.06
CA ILE A 349 -4.96 3.33 -0.61
C ILE A 349 -3.57 3.42 0.03
N LEU A 350 -3.01 2.30 0.49
CA LEU A 350 -1.71 2.21 1.16
C LEU A 350 -0.58 1.68 0.27
N LEU A 351 -0.92 1.02 -0.84
CA LEU A 351 0.06 0.42 -1.76
C LEU A 351 0.26 1.25 -3.01
N GLY A 352 -0.74 2.03 -3.46
CA GLY A 352 -0.62 2.90 -4.64
C GLY A 352 -0.65 2.16 -5.98
N ARG A 353 -1.03 0.89 -5.97
CA ARG A 353 -1.15 0.08 -7.20
C ARG A 353 -2.38 0.52 -7.98
N PRO A 354 -2.33 0.52 -9.34
CA PRO A 354 -3.53 0.76 -10.12
C PRO A 354 -4.63 -0.27 -9.82
N THR A 355 -5.77 0.18 -9.30
CA THR A 355 -6.94 -0.69 -9.08
C THR A 355 -7.42 -1.30 -10.38
N VAL A 356 -7.51 -2.63 -10.46
CA VAL A 356 -8.11 -3.33 -11.60
C VAL A 356 -9.64 -3.31 -11.54
N THR A 357 -10.22 -3.14 -10.35
CA THR A 357 -11.68 -3.28 -10.13
C THR A 357 -12.19 -2.18 -9.21
N ARG A 358 -12.83 -1.16 -9.79
CA ARG A 358 -13.51 -0.11 -9.02
C ARG A 358 -14.98 -0.42 -8.84
N TRP A 359 -15.54 0.04 -7.73
CA TRP A 359 -16.98 0.17 -7.63
C TRP A 359 -17.46 1.11 -8.75
N ASP A 360 -18.30 0.56 -9.63
CA ASP A 360 -18.93 1.31 -10.71
C ASP A 360 -20.44 1.02 -10.71
N PRO A 361 -21.29 2.03 -10.39
CA PRO A 361 -22.74 1.83 -10.36
C PRO A 361 -23.35 1.56 -11.74
N VAL A 362 -22.62 1.76 -12.84
CA VAL A 362 -23.09 1.45 -14.19
C VAL A 362 -22.98 -0.04 -14.49
N THR A 363 -21.93 -0.70 -14.00
CA THR A 363 -21.66 -2.13 -14.25
C THR A 363 -21.94 -3.04 -13.05
N MET A 364 -22.24 -2.49 -11.87
CA MET A 364 -22.47 -3.23 -10.62
C MET A 364 -23.70 -2.70 -9.88
N ASP A 365 -24.63 -3.58 -9.52
CA ASP A 365 -25.92 -3.22 -8.90
C ASP A 365 -26.17 -3.94 -7.55
N ILE A 366 -25.19 -4.68 -7.04
CA ILE A 366 -25.26 -5.35 -5.75
C ILE A 366 -25.60 -4.37 -4.61
N ALA A 367 -26.70 -4.65 -3.92
CA ALA A 367 -27.15 -3.83 -2.79
C ALA A 367 -26.14 -3.83 -1.64
N LEU A 368 -26.16 -2.75 -0.84
CA LEU A 368 -25.42 -2.69 0.42
C LEU A 368 -25.94 -3.77 1.40
N PRO A 369 -25.11 -4.23 2.35
CA PRO A 369 -25.53 -5.21 3.36
C PRO A 369 -26.73 -4.72 4.16
N ASN A 370 -27.58 -5.66 4.60
CA ASN A 370 -28.72 -5.36 5.46
C ASN A 370 -28.30 -5.12 6.91
N ASP A 371 -29.10 -4.32 7.61
CA ASP A 371 -28.99 -4.00 9.04
C ASP A 371 -30.00 -4.78 9.90
N LEU A 372 -30.82 -5.62 9.26
CA LEU A 372 -31.83 -6.47 9.89
C LEU A 372 -31.50 -7.95 9.64
N LEU A 373 -31.69 -8.78 10.66
CA LEU A 373 -31.61 -10.24 10.55
C LEU A 373 -32.93 -10.78 9.99
N VAL A 374 -32.86 -11.67 8.98
CA VAL A 374 -34.04 -12.12 8.20
C VAL A 374 -34.81 -13.27 8.87
N HIS A 375 -34.20 -13.98 9.84
CA HIS A 375 -34.77 -15.21 10.43
C HIS A 375 -34.99 -15.15 11.95
N ALA A 376 -35.72 -14.15 12.42
CA ALA A 376 -36.36 -14.24 13.72
C ALA A 376 -37.87 -14.41 13.49
N ASP A 377 -38.35 -15.66 13.45
CA ASP A 377 -39.79 -16.00 13.42
C ASP A 377 -40.57 -15.46 14.64
N HIS A 378 -39.85 -14.86 15.59
CA HIS A 378 -40.37 -13.94 16.59
C HIS A 378 -39.61 -12.61 16.48
N VAL A 379 -40.04 -11.75 15.55
CA VAL A 379 -39.58 -10.36 15.47
C VAL A 379 -40.04 -9.63 16.74
N SER A 380 -39.26 -9.78 17.80
CA SER A 380 -39.09 -8.68 18.73
C SER A 380 -38.48 -7.57 17.89
N GLN A 381 -39.20 -6.47 17.68
CA GLN A 381 -38.66 -5.24 17.10
C GLN A 381 -37.36 -4.89 17.86
N GLY A 382 -36.18 -5.26 17.35
CA GLY A 382 -34.96 -4.99 18.12
C GLY A 382 -33.65 -5.67 17.72
N ASP A 383 -33.64 -6.83 17.04
CA ASP A 383 -32.36 -7.51 16.79
C ASP A 383 -31.63 -6.92 15.57
N ARG A 384 -30.93 -5.81 15.80
CA ARG A 384 -30.12 -5.11 14.80
C ARG A 384 -28.87 -5.91 14.48
N ASP A 385 -28.61 -6.08 13.19
CA ASP A 385 -27.33 -6.60 12.74
C ASP A 385 -26.28 -5.48 12.72
N TRP A 386 -25.62 -5.32 13.85
CA TRP A 386 -24.53 -4.35 14.01
C TRP A 386 -23.35 -4.64 13.09
N THR A 387 -23.11 -5.91 12.78
CA THR A 387 -22.02 -6.36 11.92
C THR A 387 -22.31 -6.00 10.46
N GLY A 388 -23.53 -6.27 9.99
CA GLY A 388 -24.03 -5.81 8.69
C GLY A 388 -24.01 -4.29 8.55
N THR A 389 -24.43 -3.58 9.61
CA THR A 389 -24.34 -2.10 9.67
C THR A 389 -22.90 -1.62 9.55
N SER A 390 -21.94 -2.26 10.22
CA SER A 390 -20.52 -1.89 10.13
C SER A 390 -19.97 -2.07 8.72
N LEU A 391 -20.31 -3.19 8.06
CA LEU A 391 -19.87 -3.43 6.69
C LEU A 391 -20.51 -2.45 5.71
N ARG A 392 -21.78 -2.06 5.90
CA ARG A 392 -22.43 -1.01 5.10
C ARG A 392 -21.65 0.30 5.17
N LEU A 393 -21.31 0.74 6.38
CA LEU A 393 -20.55 1.98 6.54
C LEU A 393 -19.13 1.88 5.95
N SER A 394 -18.51 0.71 6.05
CA SER A 394 -17.21 0.41 5.42
C SER A 394 -17.29 0.42 3.90
N ALA A 395 -18.38 -0.09 3.32
CA ALA A 395 -18.65 -0.08 1.90
C ALA A 395 -18.85 1.34 1.36
N GLU A 396 -19.58 2.18 2.09
CA GLU A 396 -19.74 3.60 1.74
C GLU A 396 -18.40 4.34 1.78
N PHE A 397 -17.57 4.07 2.79
CA PHE A 397 -16.21 4.59 2.86
C PHE A 397 -15.35 4.12 1.68
N ALA A 398 -15.41 2.83 1.34
CA ALA A 398 -14.64 2.24 0.24
C ALA A 398 -14.97 2.91 -1.11
N LYS A 399 -16.21 3.36 -1.35
CA LYS A 399 -16.57 4.14 -2.55
C LYS A 399 -15.84 5.49 -2.63
N ILE A 400 -15.53 6.12 -1.50
CA ILE A 400 -14.72 7.34 -1.46
C ILE A 400 -13.24 6.99 -1.64
N SER A 401 -12.76 6.03 -0.85
CA SER A 401 -11.35 5.63 -0.81
C SER A 401 -10.84 5.06 -2.13
N SER A 402 -11.65 4.31 -2.87
CA SER A 402 -11.29 3.81 -4.21
C SER A 402 -11.06 4.93 -5.24
N ARG A 403 -11.75 6.06 -5.10
CA ARG A 403 -11.53 7.24 -5.95
C ARG A 403 -10.26 8.00 -5.55
N ILE A 404 -9.97 8.06 -4.25
CA ILE A 404 -8.71 8.60 -3.74
C ILE A 404 -7.54 7.75 -4.24
N GLU A 405 -7.63 6.43 -4.08
CA GLU A 405 -6.63 5.47 -4.56
C GLU A 405 -6.37 5.61 -6.05
N TYR A 406 -7.41 5.65 -6.88
CA TYR A 406 -7.23 5.89 -8.31
C TYR A 406 -6.44 7.17 -8.57
N ARG A 407 -6.80 8.24 -7.87
CA ARG A 407 -6.16 9.52 -8.09
C ARG A 407 -4.70 9.52 -7.63
N LEU A 408 -4.37 8.75 -6.58
CA LEU A 408 -3.01 8.51 -6.10
C LEU A 408 -2.20 7.61 -7.05
N SER A 409 -2.84 6.71 -7.79
CA SER A 409 -2.16 5.84 -8.77
C SER A 409 -1.87 6.53 -10.11
N GLN A 410 -2.28 7.79 -10.29
CA GLN A 410 -1.96 8.58 -11.47
C GLN A 410 -0.59 9.24 -11.32
N PHE A 411 0.10 9.48 -12.44
CA PHE A 411 1.44 10.10 -12.44
C PHE A 411 1.44 11.53 -11.87
N SER A 412 0.35 12.27 -12.03
CA SER A 412 0.24 13.63 -11.51
C SER A 412 -0.05 13.60 -10.02
N ARG A 413 0.54 14.52 -9.26
CA ARG A 413 0.25 14.69 -7.83
C ARG A 413 -1.19 15.22 -7.64
N LEU A 414 -1.84 14.81 -6.55
CA LEU A 414 -3.06 15.48 -6.08
C LEU A 414 -2.77 16.97 -5.85
N ASN A 415 -3.62 17.84 -6.38
CA ASN A 415 -3.51 19.27 -6.08
C ASN A 415 -4.35 19.64 -4.84
N GLY A 416 -4.11 20.82 -4.26
CA GLY A 416 -4.76 21.23 -3.01
C GLY A 416 -6.29 21.29 -3.10
N ARG A 417 -6.86 21.64 -4.27
CA ARG A 417 -8.31 21.66 -4.49
C ARG A 417 -8.91 20.27 -4.47
N GLU A 418 -8.23 19.30 -5.10
CA GLU A 418 -8.65 17.89 -5.08
C GLU A 418 -8.59 17.32 -3.65
N VAL A 419 -7.53 17.62 -2.89
CA VAL A 419 -7.43 17.22 -1.47
C VAL A 419 -8.59 17.77 -0.65
N ILE A 420 -8.93 19.05 -0.80
CA ILE A 420 -10.06 19.69 -0.10
C ILE A 420 -11.40 19.07 -0.51
N ALA A 421 -11.57 18.74 -1.79
CA ALA A 421 -12.80 18.09 -2.29
C ALA A 421 -12.97 16.68 -1.70
N PHE A 422 -11.90 15.89 -1.61
CA PHE A 422 -11.94 14.58 -0.96
C PHE A 422 -12.12 14.69 0.56
N GLU A 423 -11.48 15.66 1.22
CA GLU A 423 -11.67 15.94 2.64
C GLU A 423 -13.14 16.25 2.94
N THR A 424 -13.78 17.06 2.10
CA THR A 424 -15.21 17.40 2.25
C THR A 424 -16.09 16.15 2.20
N GLN A 425 -15.82 15.24 1.27
CA GLN A 425 -16.56 13.98 1.14
C GLN A 425 -16.32 13.04 2.33
N LEU A 426 -15.07 12.90 2.77
CA LEU A 426 -14.70 12.10 3.94
C LEU A 426 -15.37 12.64 5.20
N GLN A 427 -15.39 13.96 5.40
CA GLN A 427 -16.03 14.60 6.55
C GLN A 427 -17.55 14.45 6.50
N ALA A 428 -18.17 14.54 5.32
CA ALA A 428 -19.60 14.30 5.16
C ALA A 428 -19.98 12.87 5.58
N TRP A 429 -19.22 11.87 5.10
CA TRP A 429 -19.39 10.48 5.53
C TRP A 429 -19.14 10.31 7.03
N ASN A 430 -18.12 10.95 7.59
CA ASN A 430 -17.80 10.83 9.02
C ASN A 430 -18.95 11.35 9.90
N LYS A 431 -19.62 12.43 9.46
CA LYS A 431 -20.78 13.04 10.13
C LYS A 431 -22.07 12.23 9.96
N SER A 432 -22.22 11.46 8.89
CA SER A 432 -23.43 10.64 8.67
C SER A 432 -23.47 9.35 9.50
N ARG A 433 -22.38 9.01 10.21
CA ARG A 433 -22.29 7.77 10.99
C ARG A 433 -23.25 7.79 12.18
N PRO A 434 -23.91 6.66 12.50
CA PRO A 434 -24.71 6.53 13.71
C PRO A 434 -23.85 6.75 14.98
N PRO A 435 -24.41 7.31 16.06
CA PRO A 435 -23.66 7.54 17.30
C PRO A 435 -22.94 6.30 17.83
N THR A 436 -23.50 5.10 17.65
CA THR A 436 -22.88 3.82 18.07
C THR A 436 -21.55 3.51 17.38
N PHE A 437 -21.27 4.12 16.22
CA PHE A 437 -20.02 4.00 15.46
C PHE A 437 -19.10 5.21 15.62
N VAL A 438 -19.42 6.14 16.52
CA VAL A 438 -18.57 7.26 16.91
C VAL A 438 -17.77 6.88 18.16
N LEU A 439 -16.49 7.28 18.21
CA LEU A 439 -15.67 7.03 19.40
C LEU A 439 -16.16 7.84 20.61
N GLY A 440 -15.99 7.31 21.81
CA GLY A 440 -16.44 7.94 23.06
C GLY A 440 -17.92 7.73 23.40
N THR A 441 -18.73 7.17 22.50
CA THR A 441 -20.13 6.83 22.78
C THR A 441 -20.28 5.38 23.25
N ALA A 442 -21.45 5.05 23.80
CA ALA A 442 -21.80 3.66 24.13
C ALA A 442 -21.93 2.81 22.85
N CYS A 443 -21.28 1.64 22.82
CA CYS A 443 -21.41 0.68 21.74
C CYS A 443 -21.45 -0.77 22.25
N PRO A 444 -22.14 -1.68 21.54
CA PRO A 444 -22.02 -3.11 21.76
C PRO A 444 -20.58 -3.61 21.66
N ARG A 445 -20.27 -4.68 22.38
CA ARG A 445 -18.92 -5.28 22.40
C ARG A 445 -18.50 -5.80 21.02
N SER A 446 -19.44 -6.38 20.28
CA SER A 446 -19.23 -6.95 18.94
C SER A 446 -18.72 -5.96 17.89
N ILE A 447 -19.05 -4.68 18.01
CA ILE A 447 -18.60 -3.64 17.05
C ILE A 447 -17.50 -2.74 17.59
N ARG A 448 -17.08 -2.93 18.84
CA ARG A 448 -16.08 -2.05 19.47
C ARG A 448 -14.79 -2.02 18.65
N TYR A 449 -14.34 -3.17 18.19
CA TYR A 449 -13.14 -3.30 17.38
C TYR A 449 -13.32 -2.66 16.00
N SER A 450 -14.40 -3.00 15.29
CA SER A 450 -14.75 -2.44 13.98
C SER A 450 -14.83 -0.91 14.01
N ARG A 451 -15.41 -0.33 15.07
CA ARG A 451 -15.51 1.12 15.30
C ARG A 451 -14.14 1.80 15.40
N VAL A 452 -13.22 1.21 16.16
CA VAL A 452 -11.85 1.73 16.32
C VAL A 452 -11.10 1.63 14.99
N ASN A 453 -11.19 0.48 14.31
CA ASN A 453 -10.57 0.27 13.01
C ASN A 453 -11.06 1.30 11.97
N MET A 454 -12.36 1.58 11.94
CA MET A 454 -12.98 2.55 11.05
C MET A 454 -12.52 4.00 11.33
N HIS A 455 -12.24 4.34 12.59
CA HIS A 455 -11.62 5.62 12.94
C HIS A 455 -10.20 5.74 12.37
N TYR A 456 -9.37 4.71 12.54
CA TYR A 456 -8.03 4.71 11.93
C TYR A 456 -8.08 4.79 10.41
N ARG A 457 -8.98 4.04 9.76
CA ARG A 457 -9.19 4.08 8.30
C ARG A 457 -9.57 5.47 7.80
N PHE A 458 -10.45 6.17 8.52
CA PHE A 458 -10.81 7.54 8.19
C PHE A 458 -9.60 8.48 8.22
N HIS A 459 -8.80 8.43 9.29
CA HIS A 459 -7.65 9.31 9.42
C HIS A 459 -6.49 8.93 8.50
N ILE A 460 -6.26 7.65 8.22
CA ILE A 460 -5.19 7.24 7.30
C ILE A 460 -5.47 7.70 5.86
N ALA A 461 -6.73 7.66 5.40
CA ALA A 461 -7.09 8.19 4.10
C ALA A 461 -6.78 9.69 4.00
N ARG A 462 -7.15 10.46 5.05
CA ARG A 462 -6.84 11.90 5.15
C ARG A 462 -5.35 12.17 5.13
N LEU A 463 -4.59 11.36 5.86
CA LEU A 463 -3.15 11.48 5.97
C LEU A 463 -2.46 11.20 4.63
N VAL A 464 -2.76 10.06 4.00
CA VAL A 464 -2.09 9.63 2.75
C VAL A 464 -2.38 10.59 1.60
N MET A 465 -3.63 11.03 1.42
CA MET A 465 -3.98 11.93 0.31
C MET A 465 -3.36 13.33 0.42
N SER A 466 -3.05 13.78 1.65
CA SER A 466 -2.52 15.12 1.90
C SER A 466 -1.00 15.16 2.11
N ARG A 467 -0.37 14.01 2.45
CA ARG A 467 1.07 13.86 2.67
C ARG A 467 1.95 14.41 1.53
N PRO A 468 1.61 14.27 0.23
CA PRO A 468 2.42 14.82 -0.86
C PRO A 468 2.67 16.33 -0.73
N HIS A 469 1.74 17.09 -0.17
CA HIS A 469 1.93 18.53 0.04
C HIS A 469 2.94 18.83 1.15
N LEU A 470 2.96 18.03 2.23
CA LEU A 470 3.98 18.15 3.27
C LEU A 470 5.37 17.78 2.74
N LEU A 471 5.46 16.77 1.89
CA LEU A 471 6.73 16.36 1.29
C LEU A 471 7.24 17.36 0.25
N ARG A 472 6.34 17.93 -0.56
CA ARG A 472 6.70 19.03 -1.47
C ARG A 472 7.19 20.25 -0.70
N LEU A 473 6.58 20.57 0.45
CA LEU A 473 7.07 21.66 1.31
C LEU A 473 8.50 21.37 1.75
N ALA A 474 8.78 20.13 2.16
CA ALA A 474 10.10 19.70 2.58
C ALA A 474 11.16 19.69 1.48
N GLU A 475 10.79 19.28 0.27
CA GLU A 475 11.65 19.29 -0.91
C GLU A 475 12.06 20.72 -1.29
N ASN A 476 11.10 21.65 -1.37
CA ASN A 476 11.40 23.06 -1.69
C ASN A 476 12.40 23.67 -0.70
N THR A 477 12.18 23.39 0.60
CA THR A 477 13.06 23.86 1.67
C THR A 477 14.47 23.27 1.57
N ALA A 478 14.63 22.06 1.04
CA ALA A 478 15.94 21.45 0.81
C ALA A 478 16.64 22.03 -0.44
N SER A 479 15.90 22.31 -1.51
CA SER A 479 16.43 22.82 -2.78
C SER A 479 16.67 24.33 -2.81
N SER A 480 16.28 25.07 -1.77
CA SER A 480 16.35 26.55 -1.70
C SER A 480 15.58 27.26 -2.83
N GLU A 481 14.59 26.60 -3.42
CA GLU A 481 13.74 27.18 -4.46
C GLU A 481 12.64 28.09 -3.83
N PRO A 482 12.13 29.09 -4.58
CA PRO A 482 11.05 29.94 -4.10
C PRO A 482 9.80 29.13 -3.79
N LEU A 483 9.29 29.23 -2.55
CA LEU A 483 8.11 28.47 -2.13
C LEU A 483 6.83 28.99 -2.82
N THR A 484 6.31 28.25 -3.79
CA THR A 484 5.05 28.59 -4.49
C THR A 484 3.85 27.86 -3.87
N PHE A 485 3.59 28.05 -2.59
CA PHE A 485 2.42 27.46 -1.91
C PHE A 485 1.24 28.44 -1.90
N VAL A 486 0.09 27.97 -2.36
CA VAL A 486 -1.19 28.72 -2.23
C VAL A 486 -1.93 28.31 -0.95
N ALA A 487 -3.01 29.03 -0.61
CA ALA A 487 -3.82 28.76 0.58
C ALA A 487 -4.33 27.31 0.64
N GLU A 488 -4.70 26.73 -0.50
CA GLU A 488 -5.15 25.35 -0.59
C GLU A 488 -4.04 24.33 -0.25
N ASP A 489 -2.79 24.63 -0.56
CA ASP A 489 -1.66 23.77 -0.26
C ASP A 489 -1.35 23.76 1.25
N TRP A 490 -1.37 24.94 1.87
CA TRP A 490 -1.26 25.06 3.33
C TRP A 490 -2.41 24.35 4.03
N ARG A 491 -3.62 24.39 3.45
CA ARG A 491 -4.76 23.65 3.97
C ARG A 491 -4.54 22.14 3.89
N ALA A 492 -3.98 21.62 2.79
CA ALA A 492 -3.61 20.21 2.67
C ALA A 492 -2.57 19.79 3.72
N VAL A 493 -1.53 20.60 3.94
CA VAL A 493 -0.53 20.35 5.01
C VAL A 493 -1.18 20.28 6.40
N SER A 494 -2.10 21.20 6.70
CA SER A 494 -2.89 21.18 7.94
C SER A 494 -3.73 19.91 8.07
N ILE A 495 -4.41 19.46 7.02
CA ILE A 495 -5.18 18.21 7.03
C ILE A 495 -4.28 17.00 7.37
N CYS A 496 -3.07 16.96 6.79
CA CYS A 496 -2.10 15.90 7.05
C CYS A 496 -1.71 15.83 8.54
N ARG A 497 -1.39 16.99 9.12
CA ARG A 497 -1.01 17.13 10.53
C ARG A 497 -2.15 16.80 11.49
N ASP A 498 -3.35 17.31 11.20
CA ASP A 498 -4.55 17.03 12.00
C ASP A 498 -4.89 15.53 12.00
N ALA A 499 -4.75 14.87 10.84
CA ALA A 499 -4.97 13.43 10.73
C ALA A 499 -3.94 12.62 11.52
N ALA A 500 -2.66 12.98 11.44
CA ALA A 500 -1.60 12.33 12.22
C ALA A 500 -1.80 12.51 13.73
N SER A 501 -2.12 13.73 14.19
CA SER A 501 -2.41 14.02 15.59
C SER A 501 -3.59 13.20 16.11
N ALA A 502 -4.67 13.08 15.33
CA ALA A 502 -5.82 12.27 15.71
C ALA A 502 -5.47 10.78 15.89
N ILE A 503 -4.66 10.21 14.98
CA ILE A 503 -4.19 8.82 15.09
C ILE A 503 -3.34 8.62 16.35
N ILE A 504 -2.37 9.49 16.60
CA ILE A 504 -1.49 9.40 17.78
C ILE A 504 -2.32 9.50 19.07
N ASN A 505 -3.22 10.48 19.15
CA ASN A 505 -4.06 10.69 20.32
C ASN A 505 -4.97 9.50 20.60
N GLU A 506 -5.56 8.88 19.57
CA GLU A 506 -6.43 7.72 19.77
C GLU A 506 -5.65 6.47 20.16
N ALA A 507 -4.50 6.23 19.54
CA ALA A 507 -3.62 5.12 19.89
C ALA A 507 -3.16 5.20 21.35
N SER A 508 -2.87 6.40 21.84
CA SER A 508 -2.46 6.60 23.24
C SER A 508 -3.59 6.46 24.26
N ARG A 509 -4.86 6.62 23.86
CA ARG A 509 -6.01 6.38 24.74
C ARG A 509 -6.38 4.91 24.81
N THR A 510 -6.26 4.21 23.68
CA THR A 510 -6.70 2.82 23.56
C THR A 510 -5.62 1.86 24.02
N HIS A 511 -5.86 1.20 25.16
CA HIS A 511 -5.00 0.13 25.66
C HIS A 511 -5.49 -1.22 25.11
N SER A 512 -5.22 -1.47 23.84
CA SER A 512 -5.56 -2.74 23.19
C SER A 512 -4.70 -3.87 23.76
N GLN A 513 -5.34 -4.91 24.28
CA GLN A 513 -4.68 -6.09 24.86
C GLN A 513 -4.78 -7.33 23.96
N ASN A 514 -4.94 -7.15 22.65
CA ASN A 514 -4.95 -8.26 21.69
C ASN A 514 -4.07 -7.95 20.49
N ARG A 515 -3.51 -9.03 19.92
CA ARG A 515 -2.52 -9.00 18.84
C ARG A 515 -3.06 -8.37 17.56
N VAL A 516 -4.30 -8.67 17.19
CA VAL A 516 -4.92 -8.15 15.95
C VAL A 516 -5.08 -6.64 16.01
N SER A 517 -5.53 -6.11 17.14
CA SER A 517 -5.69 -4.67 17.32
C SER A 517 -4.34 -3.97 17.33
N VAL A 518 -3.37 -4.52 18.05
CA VAL A 518 -2.02 -3.96 18.13
C VAL A 518 -1.33 -3.96 16.78
N TRP A 519 -1.45 -5.04 16.01
CA TRP A 519 -0.90 -5.14 14.66
C TRP A 519 -1.40 -3.99 13.75
N HIS A 520 -2.71 -3.73 13.74
CA HIS A 520 -3.25 -2.63 12.94
C HIS A 520 -2.90 -1.25 13.52
N SER A 521 -3.07 -1.05 14.83
CA SER A 521 -2.85 0.26 15.46
C SER A 521 -1.38 0.69 15.42
N SER A 522 -0.44 -0.24 15.59
CA SER A 522 1.00 0.05 15.54
C SER A 522 1.41 0.49 14.13
N TRP A 523 0.85 -0.14 13.09
CA TRP A 523 1.07 0.23 11.70
C TRP A 523 0.54 1.65 11.41
N TYR A 524 -0.68 1.98 11.83
CA TYR A 524 -1.23 3.35 11.67
C TYR A 524 -0.46 4.38 12.48
N LEU A 525 -0.06 4.04 13.70
CA LEU A 525 0.73 4.92 14.57
C LEU A 525 2.08 5.25 13.92
N PHE A 526 2.73 4.26 13.31
CA PHE A 526 3.99 4.47 12.57
C PHE A 526 3.81 5.45 11.41
N GLN A 527 2.75 5.30 10.60
CA GLN A 527 2.41 6.24 9.52
C GLN A 527 2.20 7.67 10.03
N ALA A 528 1.57 7.81 11.19
CA ALA A 528 1.29 9.09 11.81
C ALA A 528 2.54 9.77 12.35
N CYS A 529 3.46 9.03 13.00
CA CYS A 529 4.70 9.58 13.57
C CYS A 529 5.62 10.24 12.54
N MET A 530 5.57 9.82 11.29
CA MET A 530 6.38 10.42 10.23
C MET A 530 6.03 11.89 9.94
N VAL A 531 4.79 12.30 10.21
CA VAL A 531 4.32 13.68 9.99
C VAL A 531 4.92 14.70 10.98
N PRO A 532 4.85 14.50 12.31
CA PRO A 532 5.52 15.38 13.27
C PRO A 532 7.05 15.27 13.17
N LEU A 533 7.65 14.10 12.88
CA LEU A 533 9.10 13.99 12.65
C LEU A 533 9.55 14.93 11.51
N LEU A 534 8.88 14.86 10.36
CA LEU A 534 9.13 15.78 9.24
C LEU A 534 8.83 17.23 9.61
N SER A 535 7.74 17.50 10.32
CA SER A 535 7.34 18.88 10.66
C SER A 535 8.34 19.56 11.61
N ILE A 536 8.91 18.83 12.58
CA ILE A 536 9.97 19.33 13.46
C ILE A 536 11.25 19.62 12.65
N ALA A 537 11.65 18.68 11.80
CA ALA A 537 12.84 18.85 10.93
C ALA A 537 12.70 20.07 9.99
N LEU A 538 11.48 20.39 9.56
CA LEU A 538 11.20 21.55 8.70
C LEU A 538 11.19 22.89 9.42
N GLY A 539 10.77 22.94 10.69
CA GLY A 539 10.53 24.20 11.41
C GLY A 539 11.73 25.13 11.49
N ARG A 540 12.95 24.59 11.34
CA ARG A 540 14.22 25.35 11.38
C ARG A 540 14.76 25.79 10.03
N ARG A 541 14.28 25.20 8.94
CA ARG A 541 14.75 25.53 7.59
C ARG A 541 13.79 26.45 6.84
N LEU A 542 12.59 26.66 7.37
CA LEU A 542 11.67 27.66 6.82
C LEU A 542 12.17 29.08 7.16
N PRO A 543 11.99 30.05 6.24
CA PRO A 543 12.23 31.47 6.51
C PRO A 543 11.49 31.95 7.77
N SER A 544 12.04 32.91 8.50
CA SER A 544 11.51 33.36 9.81
C SER A 544 10.04 33.82 9.79
N ASP A 545 9.55 34.32 8.65
CA ASP A 545 8.17 34.75 8.41
C ASP A 545 7.19 33.57 8.21
N GLN A 546 7.71 32.38 7.89
CA GLN A 546 6.97 31.14 7.64
C GLN A 546 7.37 30.02 8.60
N ALA A 547 8.25 30.31 9.56
CA ALA A 547 8.72 29.38 10.56
C ALA A 547 7.55 28.92 11.45
N PHE A 548 7.66 27.68 11.92
CA PHE A 548 6.66 27.13 12.83
C PHE A 548 6.86 27.70 14.22
N ASP A 549 5.74 28.06 14.86
CA ASP A 549 5.70 28.50 16.24
C ASP A 549 6.37 27.47 17.18
N GLU A 550 7.10 27.96 18.18
CA GLU A 550 7.86 27.11 19.11
C GLU A 550 6.93 26.23 19.94
N ASP A 551 5.77 26.76 20.34
CA ASP A 551 4.72 26.00 21.02
C ASP A 551 4.21 24.84 20.15
N MET A 552 4.09 25.07 18.84
CA MET A 552 3.69 24.03 17.89
C MET A 552 4.77 22.94 17.76
N VAL A 553 6.04 23.32 17.69
CA VAL A 553 7.16 22.36 17.65
C VAL A 553 7.21 21.52 18.92
N ASN A 554 7.04 22.15 20.09
CA ASN A 554 7.00 21.45 21.38
C ASN A 554 5.81 20.47 21.46
N SER A 555 4.63 20.87 20.96
CA SER A 555 3.48 19.96 20.90
C SER A 555 3.73 18.71 20.04
N TRP A 556 4.53 18.82 18.97
CA TRP A 556 4.92 17.69 18.13
C TRP A 556 5.93 16.77 18.84
N LYS A 557 6.89 17.33 19.58
CA LYS A 557 7.80 16.55 20.43
C LYS A 557 7.02 15.73 21.46
N GLU A 558 6.13 16.37 22.21
CA GLU A 558 5.26 15.70 23.19
C GLU A 558 4.40 14.60 22.55
N SER A 559 3.88 14.84 21.35
CA SER A 559 3.08 13.86 20.61
C SER A 559 3.91 12.62 20.24
N LEU A 560 5.17 12.81 19.81
CA LEU A 560 6.08 11.71 19.48
C LEU A 560 6.50 10.91 20.72
N GLU A 561 6.81 11.58 21.82
CA GLU A 561 7.12 10.90 23.08
C GLU A 561 5.93 10.07 23.58
N ARG A 562 4.71 10.59 23.41
CA ARG A 562 3.49 9.86 23.71
C ARG A 562 3.35 8.63 22.81
N ALA A 563 3.60 8.77 21.51
CA ALA A 563 3.59 7.64 20.58
C ALA A 563 4.63 6.57 20.95
N ILE A 564 5.86 6.96 21.33
CA ILE A 564 6.91 6.03 21.78
C ILE A 564 6.46 5.28 23.04
N ARG A 565 5.87 5.97 24.03
CA ARG A 565 5.28 5.31 25.21
C ARG A 565 4.16 4.34 24.83
N THR A 566 3.31 4.72 23.87
CA THR A 566 2.25 3.85 23.35
C THR A 566 2.80 2.60 22.68
N PHE A 567 3.81 2.73 21.82
CA PHE A 567 4.49 1.57 21.23
C PHE A 567 5.09 0.64 22.30
N ARG A 568 5.72 1.21 23.33
CA ARG A 568 6.28 0.44 24.45
C ARG A 568 5.20 -0.34 25.20
N ALA A 569 4.02 0.24 25.38
CA ALA A 569 2.87 -0.46 25.99
C ALA A 569 2.29 -1.56 25.07
N MET A 570 2.42 -1.41 23.74
CA MET A 570 2.00 -2.40 22.75
C MET A 570 2.98 -3.57 22.58
N ALA A 571 4.23 -3.44 23.05
CA ALA A 571 5.30 -4.41 22.84
C ALA A 571 4.93 -5.88 23.17
N PRO A 572 4.19 -6.21 24.25
CA PRO A 572 3.82 -7.60 24.56
C PRO A 572 2.93 -8.28 23.50
N TYR A 573 2.25 -7.50 22.67
CA TYR A 573 1.29 -7.99 21.66
C TYR A 573 1.78 -7.74 20.22
N THR A 574 2.97 -7.16 20.07
CA THR A 574 3.53 -6.79 18.77
C THR A 574 4.19 -8.01 18.13
N ARG A 575 4.16 -8.10 16.78
CA ARG A 575 4.86 -9.19 16.08
C ARG A 575 6.36 -9.06 16.32
N SER A 576 7.06 -10.19 16.43
CA SER A 576 8.51 -10.21 16.67
C SER A 576 9.32 -9.53 15.58
N THR A 577 8.77 -9.36 14.37
CA THR A 577 9.39 -8.71 13.20
C THR A 577 9.16 -7.19 13.15
N ASP A 578 8.18 -6.67 13.89
CA ASP A 578 7.85 -5.25 13.87
C ASP A 578 8.85 -4.47 14.71
N ARG A 579 9.44 -3.42 14.11
CA ARG A 579 10.45 -2.54 14.75
C ARG A 579 10.04 -1.07 14.69
N TYR A 580 8.75 -0.78 14.59
CA TYR A 580 8.24 0.59 14.45
C TYR A 580 8.67 1.51 15.60
N MET A 581 8.65 0.99 16.83
CA MET A 581 9.11 1.73 18.01
C MET A 581 10.56 2.16 17.87
N ASP A 582 11.45 1.20 17.58
CA ASP A 582 12.88 1.43 17.52
C ASP A 582 13.23 2.42 16.42
N VAL A 583 12.57 2.31 15.26
CA VAL A 583 12.73 3.25 14.15
C VAL A 583 12.29 4.66 14.55
N VAL A 584 11.09 4.81 15.12
CA VAL A 584 10.57 6.13 15.52
C VAL A 584 11.43 6.75 16.62
N GLU A 585 11.83 5.98 17.62
CA GLU A 585 12.68 6.46 18.73
C GLU A 585 14.07 6.87 18.23
N SER A 586 14.68 6.07 17.33
CA SER A 586 15.97 6.41 16.70
C SER A 586 15.89 7.71 15.88
N LEU A 587 14.86 7.86 15.05
CA LEU A 587 14.64 9.07 14.26
C LEU A 587 14.37 10.28 15.15
N TYR A 588 13.53 10.13 16.18
CA TYR A 588 13.21 11.19 17.12
C TYR A 588 14.46 11.69 17.84
N ASN A 589 15.27 10.79 18.39
CA ASN A 589 16.52 11.14 19.08
C ASN A 589 17.52 11.81 18.13
N GLY A 590 17.64 11.31 16.90
CA GLY A 590 18.49 11.93 15.88
C GLY A 590 18.07 13.36 15.51
N ILE A 591 16.77 13.67 15.61
CA ILE A 591 16.25 15.02 15.40
C ILE A 591 16.45 15.88 16.64
N VAL A 592 15.91 15.48 17.79
CA VAL A 592 15.82 16.33 18.99
C VAL A 592 17.18 16.60 19.63
N THR A 593 18.05 15.60 19.77
CA THR A 593 19.38 15.80 20.36
C THR A 593 20.20 16.83 19.57
N ASN A 594 20.13 16.77 18.24
CA ASN A 594 20.83 17.74 17.39
C ASN A 594 20.13 19.10 17.35
N TYR A 595 18.80 19.12 17.43
CA TYR A 595 18.00 20.34 17.52
C TYR A 595 18.40 21.19 18.74
N GLU A 596 18.62 20.56 19.89
CA GLU A 596 19.03 21.23 21.14
C GLU A 596 20.48 21.72 21.07
N LEU A 597 21.38 20.94 20.46
CA LEU A 597 22.77 21.34 20.24
C LEU A 597 22.89 22.56 19.30
N GLU A 598 22.09 22.59 18.23
CA GLU A 598 22.02 23.75 17.33
C GLU A 598 21.40 24.99 17.98
N GLN A 599 20.41 24.83 18.86
CA GLN A 599 19.86 25.92 19.68
C GLN A 599 20.92 26.55 20.59
N GLN A 600 21.71 25.71 21.25
CA GLN A 600 22.79 26.17 22.14
C GLN A 600 23.92 26.84 21.35
N ALA A 601 24.23 26.37 20.14
CA ALA A 601 25.23 26.97 19.26
C ALA A 601 24.80 28.34 18.68
N THR A 602 23.54 28.47 18.25
CA THR A 602 23.00 29.74 17.73
C THR A 602 22.88 30.83 18.81
N MET A 603 22.67 30.45 20.07
CA MET A 603 22.69 31.37 21.20
C MET A 603 24.10 31.77 21.68
N SER A 604 25.15 31.02 21.34
CA SER A 604 26.51 31.20 21.89
C SER A 604 27.52 31.91 20.97
N ASN A 605 27.41 31.83 19.64
CA ASN A 605 27.97 32.77 18.66
C ASN A 605 27.78 32.25 17.22
N GLY A 606 27.29 33.10 16.32
CA GLY A 606 26.90 32.78 14.93
C GLY A 606 28.01 32.48 13.92
N SER A 607 29.22 32.08 14.32
CA SER A 607 30.31 31.78 13.37
C SER A 607 31.13 30.52 13.66
N ALA A 608 30.90 29.83 14.78
CA ALA A 608 31.75 28.69 15.18
C ALA A 608 31.24 27.32 14.70
N PHE A 609 30.00 27.24 14.20
CA PHE A 609 29.34 25.94 13.96
C PHE A 609 29.54 25.38 12.55
N ASN A 610 29.80 26.22 11.53
CA ASN A 610 30.21 25.72 10.21
C ASN A 610 31.53 24.93 10.31
N ASP A 611 32.42 25.31 11.23
CA ASP A 611 33.66 24.58 11.48
C ASP A 611 33.43 23.27 12.25
N LEU A 612 32.36 23.17 13.06
CA LEU A 612 32.06 21.98 13.87
C LEU A 612 31.36 20.87 13.06
N LEU A 613 30.54 21.24 12.07
CA LEU A 613 30.02 20.29 11.07
C LEU A 613 31.14 19.74 10.16
N VAL A 614 32.15 20.56 9.86
CA VAL A 614 33.35 20.14 9.11
C VAL A 614 34.23 19.23 9.97
N MET A 615 34.35 19.50 11.28
CA MET A 615 35.16 18.68 12.21
C MET A 615 34.50 17.35 12.60
N ALA A 616 33.17 17.27 12.68
CA ALA A 616 32.45 16.01 12.86
C ALA A 616 32.50 15.09 11.62
N GLY A 617 32.92 15.64 10.47
CA GLY A 617 33.30 14.89 9.27
C GLY A 617 34.81 14.61 9.12
N ALA A 618 35.64 15.04 10.07
CA ALA A 618 37.10 15.04 9.93
C ALA A 618 37.83 13.82 10.52
N ASP A 619 37.12 12.71 10.78
CA ASP A 619 37.73 11.37 10.97
C ASP A 619 37.55 10.50 9.72
N THR A 620 37.83 11.09 8.56
CA THR A 620 38.17 10.34 7.34
C THR A 620 39.57 10.75 6.91
N GLY A 621 40.51 9.82 6.99
CA GLY A 621 41.87 10.00 6.48
C GLY A 621 41.85 10.55 5.04
N SER A 622 42.77 11.48 4.77
CA SER A 622 42.84 12.21 3.50
C SER A 622 42.83 11.28 2.29
N LEU A 623 41.79 11.39 1.47
CA LEU A 623 41.78 10.88 0.10
C LEU A 623 41.67 12.08 -0.85
N SER A 624 42.66 12.18 -1.73
CA SER A 624 42.77 13.17 -2.79
C SER A 624 41.60 13.05 -3.79
N PRO A 625 41.33 14.08 -4.62
CA PRO A 625 40.16 14.13 -5.51
C PRO A 625 40.24 13.20 -6.75
N SER A 626 40.94 12.07 -6.65
CA SER A 626 41.25 11.21 -7.80
C SER A 626 40.85 9.74 -7.66
N ASN A 627 40.18 9.30 -6.58
CA ASN A 627 39.75 7.90 -6.42
C ASN A 627 38.25 7.74 -6.08
N VAL A 628 37.34 8.27 -6.92
CA VAL A 628 35.89 7.91 -6.91
C VAL A 628 35.50 7.24 -8.24
N ARG A 629 36.40 6.43 -8.76
CA ARG A 629 36.13 5.40 -9.77
C ARG A 629 36.85 4.16 -9.27
N ASP A 630 36.15 3.34 -8.50
CA ASP A 630 36.43 1.92 -8.24
C ASP A 630 35.53 1.47 -7.08
N PHE A 631 34.24 1.33 -7.38
CA PHE A 631 33.41 0.29 -6.77
C PHE A 631 32.54 -0.25 -7.89
N ASP A 632 33.06 -1.32 -8.48
CA ASP A 632 32.50 -2.03 -9.62
C ASP A 632 31.04 -2.44 -9.36
N LEU A 633 30.17 -1.89 -10.19
CA LEU A 633 28.93 -2.54 -10.61
C LEU A 633 29.31 -3.55 -11.70
N PHE A 634 28.84 -4.79 -11.54
CA PHE A 634 28.95 -5.98 -12.41
C PHE A 634 30.04 -7.03 -12.08
N PRO A 635 29.65 -8.31 -11.87
CA PRO A 635 30.57 -9.44 -11.96
C PRO A 635 30.97 -9.69 -13.43
N SER A 636 32.26 -9.75 -13.69
CA SER A 636 32.85 -10.17 -14.95
C SER A 636 32.69 -11.68 -15.17
N TRP A 637 31.74 -12.07 -16.01
CA TRP A 637 31.90 -13.22 -16.91
C TRP A 637 31.02 -12.97 -18.14
N PHE A 638 31.62 -12.43 -19.19
CA PHE A 638 31.36 -12.66 -20.62
C PHE A 638 31.95 -11.49 -21.41
N ASP A 639 33.15 -11.69 -21.92
CA ASP A 639 33.59 -11.06 -23.15
C ASP A 639 34.32 -12.14 -23.93
N ASP A 640 33.66 -12.66 -24.97
CA ASP A 640 34.32 -13.22 -26.13
C ASP A 640 33.66 -12.61 -27.36
N ASN A 641 34.44 -11.73 -27.99
CA ASN A 641 34.39 -11.20 -29.35
C ASN A 641 33.23 -11.67 -30.24
N LEU A 642 32.53 -10.72 -30.87
CA LEU A 642 32.26 -10.77 -32.30
C LEU A 642 32.03 -9.36 -32.86
N ALA A 643 32.99 -8.93 -33.67
CA ALA A 643 33.00 -7.67 -34.40
C ALA A 643 31.88 -7.61 -35.45
N PHE A 644 31.20 -6.47 -35.56
CA PHE A 644 30.41 -6.14 -36.74
C PHE A 644 31.34 -5.65 -37.84
N GLY A 645 31.57 -6.51 -38.83
CA GLY A 645 32.18 -6.16 -40.11
C GLY A 645 31.12 -5.73 -41.12
N ASP A 646 31.47 -4.68 -41.84
CA ASP A 646 30.77 -4.06 -42.96
C ASP A 646 30.52 -4.98 -44.17
N GLU A 647 29.54 -4.57 -44.97
CA GLU A 647 29.34 -4.82 -46.41
C GLU A 647 29.06 -6.26 -46.93
N GLY A 648 27.80 -6.46 -47.36
CA GLY A 648 27.44 -7.04 -48.66
C GLY A 648 27.61 -8.54 -48.90
N MET A 649 26.51 -9.31 -48.92
CA MET A 649 26.16 -10.23 -50.02
C MET A 649 24.82 -10.97 -49.79
N ASN A 650 24.08 -11.09 -50.90
CA ASN A 650 22.86 -11.87 -51.15
C ASN A 650 22.74 -13.21 -50.40
N TRP A 651 21.58 -13.46 -49.80
CA TRP A 651 20.95 -14.80 -49.81
C TRP A 651 19.40 -14.69 -49.88
N GLN A 652 18.86 -14.86 -51.08
CA GLN A 652 17.46 -15.24 -51.32
C GLN A 652 17.26 -16.68 -50.82
N TRP A 653 16.39 -16.94 -49.84
CA TRP A 653 15.68 -18.23 -49.75
C TRP A 653 14.21 -18.03 -49.37
N SER A 654 13.36 -18.67 -50.17
CA SER A 654 11.93 -18.49 -50.36
C SER A 654 11.06 -19.06 -49.24
N PHE A 655 10.09 -18.26 -48.79
CA PHE A 655 9.01 -18.62 -47.86
C PHE A 655 7.99 -19.62 -48.45
N ASP A 656 8.12 -19.97 -49.73
CA ASP A 656 7.15 -20.79 -50.47
C ASP A 656 7.33 -22.31 -50.31
N GLN A 657 8.43 -22.78 -49.69
CA GLN A 657 8.65 -24.23 -49.48
C GLN A 657 8.00 -24.77 -48.19
N TRP A 658 7.58 -23.90 -47.25
CA TRP A 658 6.97 -24.33 -45.98
C TRP A 658 5.43 -24.46 -46.07
N LEU A 659 4.81 -23.79 -47.04
CA LEU A 659 3.35 -23.77 -47.23
C LEU A 659 2.82 -24.95 -48.06
N LEU A 660 3.69 -25.70 -48.76
CA LEU A 660 3.29 -26.87 -49.56
C LEU A 660 3.34 -28.20 -48.80
N ASP A 661 4.09 -28.28 -47.68
CA ASP A 661 4.24 -29.53 -46.93
C ASP A 661 3.21 -29.74 -45.81
N ASN A 662 2.36 -28.74 -45.52
CA ASN A 662 1.41 -28.79 -44.39
C ASN A 662 -0.07 -28.74 -44.76
N LEU A 663 -0.43 -28.96 -46.04
CA LEU A 663 -1.83 -28.98 -46.50
C LEU A 663 -2.27 -30.28 -47.22
N SER A 664 -1.63 -31.41 -46.96
CA SER A 664 -2.11 -32.71 -47.47
C SER A 664 -1.92 -33.86 -46.49
N SER A 665 -2.70 -33.88 -45.40
CA SER A 665 -3.01 -35.14 -44.69
C SER A 665 -4.24 -35.06 -43.76
N GLN A 666 -5.36 -34.48 -44.22
CA GLN A 666 -6.69 -34.85 -43.74
C GLN A 666 -7.74 -34.69 -44.84
N GLN A 667 -7.86 -35.70 -45.70
CA GLN A 667 -9.10 -36.29 -46.20
C GLN A 667 -8.73 -37.39 -47.20
N GLY A 668 -8.95 -38.64 -46.81
CA GLY A 668 -9.18 -39.71 -47.78
C GLY A 668 -10.67 -39.66 -48.14
N GLY A 669 -10.97 -39.29 -49.37
CA GLY A 669 -12.33 -39.13 -49.90
C GLY A 669 -12.45 -37.91 -50.80
#